data_AF-A0A8H7G7F3-F1
#
_entry.id   AF-A0A8H7G7F3-F1
#
_cell.length_a   1.000
_cell.length_b   1.000
_cell.length_c   1.000
_cell.angle_alpha   90.00
_cell.angle_beta   90.00
_cell.angle_gamma   90.00
#
_symmetry.space_group_name_H-M   'P 1'
#
loop_
_entity.id
_entity.type
_entity.pdbx_description
1 polymer ?
#
loop_
_entity_poly.entity_id
_entity_poly.type
_entity_poly.pdbx_seq_one_letter_code
_entity_poly.pdbx_strand_id
1 'polypeptide(L)'
;MGPKAMGGMASVDNGFARFDHVRIPRDNMLSKFAQVTAEGKYLQPPHAKLSYGGIVKGTAADVELAWSQVQGATISIRYATVRRQGTKTNGLETQTINYPSVHYRILPILSHAYVFIQLGRNLTKAFDNMSSRLASGDTSLLAEMHATTSGLKVLITSMSITDLEVARRSMGGHGYSGFAGLGRIYAEYLPAATYEGDNFVLDQQVVRAALKSLSRLMSTESPSADTLSPSSYYLRLLLKSPESIPTLTAGAWKNSSTAVSLLEWRAALMVQDLARHAKGPDASANQRVSKAVTEAFVAAQVGLMSQELQLTETDNRVIQDLYRLHLLTTIESSLADLLSFKIINPTSDSVGPIRSLRADIASLCLDLLPNAIGLTDAFGFTDWELDSALGVHSGAVYESLWEKAQTEPLNREEVTSGYAPDMAKPQFSLESATVADIPVLAKIFTEAFANDRDTELKYLHEAPEAPYDMMSGALQHWMSRPSKCPVLKAVRSGEILGWMCWGYSGYDAEANIEAAEENQTEESEPRVRKNIRAGAYYETSEKDDTPAIEQDEATTAVDDTPEKIKCLKAIEDKENDYWDEILSHKCMFIVATAVSPSHQGQGVGSALIRWGTAQADLDEVSCWVHSSDSGWKAFEKNGFKEHRRLELELDEYADKPREGGDGKWGKYIFRYMQRKPHVGVS
;
A
#
# COMPACT_ATOMS: atom_id res chain seq x y z
N MET A 1 -13.85 4.95 23.58
CA MET A 1 -13.24 3.61 23.54
C MET A 1 -11.95 3.57 22.74
N GLY A 2 -11.72 4.49 21.80
CA GLY A 2 -10.46 4.64 21.09
C GLY A 2 -10.64 4.70 19.57
N PRO A 3 -9.55 4.57 18.80
CA PRO A 3 -9.60 4.42 17.35
C PRO A 3 -10.47 3.23 16.92
N LYS A 4 -11.10 3.34 15.74
CA LYS A 4 -12.00 2.33 15.18
C LYS A 4 -11.36 1.68 13.96
N ALA A 5 -11.77 0.45 13.65
CA ALA A 5 -11.21 -0.31 12.54
C ALA A 5 -11.32 0.46 11.22
N MET A 6 -10.24 0.45 10.42
CA MET A 6 -10.15 1.11 9.11
C MET A 6 -10.44 2.63 9.12
N GLY A 7 -10.40 3.28 10.29
CA GLY A 7 -10.80 4.69 10.41
C GLY A 7 -12.31 4.93 10.24
N GLY A 8 -13.12 3.88 10.22
CA GLY A 8 -14.57 3.98 10.08
C GLY A 8 -15.22 4.78 11.21
N MET A 9 -16.16 5.66 10.86
CA MET A 9 -16.87 6.53 11.81
C MET A 9 -15.95 7.36 12.73
N ALA A 10 -14.73 7.72 12.30
CA ALA A 10 -13.72 8.33 13.17
C ALA A 10 -14.21 9.54 13.99
N SER A 11 -15.12 10.34 13.43
CA SER A 11 -15.74 11.51 14.08
C SER A 11 -16.71 11.17 15.23
N VAL A 12 -17.16 9.91 15.34
CA VAL A 12 -18.07 9.47 16.40
C VAL A 12 -17.29 9.10 17.66
N ASP A 13 -17.59 9.76 18.77
CA ASP A 13 -16.89 9.67 20.05
C ASP A 13 -17.42 8.52 20.94
N ASN A 14 -17.57 7.31 20.38
CA ASN A 14 -18.08 6.15 21.13
C ASN A 14 -17.32 5.98 22.47
N GLY A 15 -18.01 6.27 23.57
CA GLY A 15 -17.45 6.33 24.92
C GLY A 15 -17.66 5.05 25.72
N PHE A 16 -17.27 5.11 26.99
CA PHE A 16 -17.67 4.14 28.02
C PHE A 16 -18.20 4.93 29.22
N ALA A 17 -19.11 4.34 29.99
CA ALA A 17 -19.61 4.93 31.22
C ALA A 17 -19.55 3.89 32.34
N ARG A 18 -19.15 4.34 33.54
CA ARG A 18 -19.22 3.55 34.78
C ARG A 18 -20.04 4.34 35.79
N PHE A 19 -21.04 3.69 36.36
CA PHE A 19 -21.86 4.26 37.42
C PHE A 19 -21.50 3.56 38.72
N ASP A 20 -21.07 4.33 39.72
CA ASP A 20 -20.82 3.83 41.08
C ASP A 20 -21.84 4.48 42.02
N HIS A 21 -22.87 3.71 42.39
CA HIS A 21 -23.97 4.14 43.26
C HIS A 21 -24.62 5.49 42.89
N VAL A 22 -24.67 5.82 41.59
CA VAL A 22 -25.30 7.05 41.09
C VAL A 22 -26.78 7.04 41.45
N ARG A 23 -27.24 8.08 42.15
CA ARG A 23 -28.64 8.27 42.54
C ARG A 23 -29.30 9.25 41.57
N ILE A 24 -30.42 8.83 40.99
CA ILE A 24 -31.28 9.68 40.17
C ILE A 24 -32.67 9.74 40.80
N PRO A 25 -33.41 10.84 40.61
CA PRO A 25 -34.83 10.91 40.95
C PRO A 25 -35.64 9.79 40.27
N ARG A 26 -36.68 9.28 40.94
CA ARG A 26 -37.54 8.18 40.42
C ARG A 26 -38.19 8.56 39.08
N ASP A 27 -38.59 9.81 38.93
CA ASP A 27 -39.21 10.41 37.77
C ASP A 27 -38.27 10.54 36.55
N ASN A 28 -36.96 10.30 36.70
CA ASN A 28 -36.05 10.14 35.56
C ASN A 28 -36.25 8.79 34.83
N MET A 29 -36.98 7.83 35.40
CA MET A 29 -37.35 6.60 34.70
C MET A 29 -38.39 6.92 33.61
N LEU A 30 -38.08 6.61 32.34
CA LEU A 30 -39.01 6.75 31.22
C LEU A 30 -40.24 5.84 31.40
N SER A 31 -41.30 6.41 31.95
CA SER A 31 -42.43 5.66 32.52
C SER A 31 -43.70 5.62 31.65
N LYS A 32 -43.55 5.75 30.31
CA LYS A 32 -44.68 5.80 29.37
C LYS A 32 -45.48 4.49 29.35
N PHE A 33 -44.80 3.35 29.37
CA PHE A 33 -45.44 2.03 29.28
C PHE A 33 -45.33 1.22 30.57
N ALA A 34 -44.23 1.34 31.31
CA ALA A 34 -44.03 0.68 32.59
C ALA A 34 -43.74 1.73 33.66
N GLN A 35 -44.17 1.53 34.90
CA GLN A 35 -44.02 2.53 35.97
C GLN A 35 -43.54 1.91 37.27
N VAL A 36 -42.96 2.71 38.15
CA VAL A 36 -42.67 2.35 39.55
C VAL A 36 -43.34 3.37 40.46
N THR A 37 -44.20 2.92 41.38
CA THR A 37 -44.89 3.82 42.33
C THR A 37 -43.93 4.40 43.38
N ALA A 38 -44.37 5.39 44.15
CA ALA A 38 -43.54 5.99 45.20
C ALA A 38 -43.16 4.98 46.29
N GLU A 39 -43.98 3.96 46.47
CA GLU A 39 -43.80 2.84 47.41
C GLU A 39 -42.92 1.71 46.82
N GLY A 40 -42.45 1.86 45.58
CA GLY A 40 -41.57 0.88 44.93
C GLY A 40 -42.31 -0.27 44.21
N LYS A 41 -43.61 -0.16 43.96
CA LYS A 41 -44.36 -1.20 43.22
C LYS A 41 -44.18 -1.03 41.70
N TYR A 42 -43.75 -2.09 41.02
CA TYR A 42 -43.65 -2.12 39.56
C TYR A 42 -45.03 -2.35 38.90
N LEU A 43 -45.39 -1.48 37.97
CA LEU A 43 -46.58 -1.58 37.13
C LEU A 43 -46.15 -2.00 35.73
N GLN A 44 -46.57 -3.20 35.33
CA GLN A 44 -46.18 -3.79 34.05
C GLN A 44 -46.84 -3.08 32.87
N PRO A 45 -46.18 -3.06 31.69
CA PRO A 45 -46.77 -2.52 30.48
C PRO A 45 -47.93 -3.38 29.96
N PRO A 46 -48.90 -2.79 29.23
CA PRO A 46 -50.01 -3.53 28.61
C PRO A 46 -49.53 -4.68 27.72
N HIS A 47 -48.36 -4.54 27.09
CA HIS A 47 -47.72 -5.60 26.34
C HIS A 47 -46.19 -5.53 26.51
N ALA A 48 -45.56 -6.66 26.81
CA ALA A 48 -44.14 -6.75 27.14
C ALA A 48 -43.20 -6.24 26.03
N LYS A 49 -43.69 -6.17 24.78
CA LYS A 49 -42.90 -5.74 23.62
C LYS A 49 -43.07 -4.28 23.21
N LEU A 50 -43.82 -3.46 23.95
CA LEU A 50 -44.03 -2.04 23.58
C LEU A 50 -42.73 -1.23 23.54
N SER A 51 -41.74 -1.60 24.36
CA SER A 51 -40.42 -0.97 24.37
C SER A 51 -39.58 -1.25 23.12
N TYR A 52 -39.96 -2.24 22.28
CA TYR A 52 -39.22 -2.58 21.05
C TYR A 52 -39.46 -1.59 19.90
N GLY A 53 -40.44 -0.68 20.01
CA GLY A 53 -40.73 0.28 18.94
C GLY A 53 -39.53 1.14 18.54
N GLY A 54 -38.63 1.47 19.49
CA GLY A 54 -37.38 2.18 19.21
C GLY A 54 -36.37 1.36 18.40
N ILE A 55 -36.22 0.08 18.72
CA ILE A 55 -35.32 -0.84 17.99
C ILE A 55 -35.85 -1.06 16.58
N VAL A 56 -37.15 -1.34 16.43
CA VAL A 56 -37.79 -1.51 15.12
C VAL A 56 -37.66 -0.24 14.27
N LYS A 57 -37.71 0.94 14.89
CA LYS A 57 -37.45 2.22 14.20
C LYS A 57 -36.02 2.31 13.69
N GLY A 58 -35.03 1.98 14.53
CA GLY A 58 -33.61 1.98 14.15
C GLY A 58 -33.35 1.01 12.99
N THR A 59 -33.84 -0.22 13.11
CA THR A 59 -33.72 -1.26 12.06
C THR A 59 -34.45 -0.87 10.76
N ALA A 60 -35.57 -0.15 10.83
CA ALA A 60 -36.26 0.34 9.65
C ALA A 60 -35.51 1.52 8.99
N ALA A 61 -34.92 2.40 9.80
CA ALA A 61 -34.06 3.49 9.32
C ALA A 61 -32.77 2.97 8.66
N ASP A 62 -32.29 1.78 9.04
CA ASP A 62 -31.13 1.14 8.40
C ASP A 62 -31.35 0.86 6.90
N VAL A 63 -32.59 0.83 6.41
CA VAL A 63 -32.87 0.70 4.97
C VAL A 63 -32.48 1.98 4.20
N GLU A 64 -32.46 3.14 4.86
CA GLU A 64 -31.89 4.37 4.31
C GLU A 64 -30.37 4.24 4.12
N LEU A 65 -29.70 3.29 4.78
CA LEU A 65 -28.27 3.07 4.58
C LEU A 65 -27.94 2.52 3.18
N ALA A 66 -28.93 2.04 2.41
CA ALA A 66 -28.74 1.69 1.00
C ALA A 66 -28.12 2.84 0.18
N TRP A 67 -28.20 4.10 0.64
CA TRP A 67 -27.53 5.25 0.03
C TRP A 67 -26.02 5.09 -0.15
N SER A 68 -25.30 4.42 0.77
CA SER A 68 -23.87 4.14 0.56
C SER A 68 -23.64 3.25 -0.67
N GLN A 69 -24.52 2.27 -0.90
CA GLN A 69 -24.51 1.40 -2.07
C GLN A 69 -24.72 2.21 -3.36
N VAL A 70 -25.59 3.23 -3.33
CA VAL A 70 -25.81 4.17 -4.43
C VAL A 70 -24.55 4.97 -4.74
N GLN A 71 -23.87 5.48 -3.72
CA GLN A 71 -22.59 6.19 -3.89
C GLN A 71 -21.56 5.26 -4.54
N GLY A 72 -21.46 4.01 -4.08
CA GLY A 72 -20.56 3.01 -4.65
C GLY A 72 -20.87 2.67 -6.12
N ALA A 73 -22.15 2.50 -6.46
CA ALA A 73 -22.57 2.32 -7.85
C ALA A 73 -22.20 3.54 -8.70
N THR A 74 -22.52 4.74 -8.24
CA THR A 74 -22.28 6.01 -8.95
C THR A 74 -20.80 6.21 -9.24
N ILE A 75 -19.95 6.14 -8.21
CA ILE A 75 -18.50 6.33 -8.34
C ILE A 75 -17.90 5.28 -9.29
N SER A 76 -18.24 4.00 -9.10
CA SER A 76 -17.65 2.92 -9.89
C SER A 76 -18.11 2.91 -11.35
N ILE A 77 -19.38 3.24 -11.63
CA ILE A 77 -19.93 3.32 -12.99
C ILE A 77 -19.34 4.53 -13.74
N ARG A 78 -19.29 5.71 -13.11
CA ARG A 78 -18.65 6.90 -13.71
C ARG A 78 -17.19 6.62 -14.06
N TYR A 79 -16.43 6.07 -13.10
CA TYR A 79 -15.04 5.69 -13.33
C TYR A 79 -14.86 4.65 -14.44
N ALA A 80 -15.64 3.56 -14.43
CA ALA A 80 -15.52 2.50 -15.42
C ALA A 80 -15.86 2.98 -16.84
N THR A 81 -16.73 4.00 -16.94
CA THR A 81 -17.11 4.63 -18.20
C THR A 81 -15.95 5.44 -18.79
N VAL A 82 -15.15 6.13 -17.98
CA VAL A 82 -14.00 6.92 -18.48
C VAL A 82 -12.70 6.13 -18.59
N ARG A 83 -12.50 5.14 -17.72
CA ARG A 83 -11.29 4.32 -17.67
C ARG A 83 -11.22 3.44 -18.91
N ARG A 84 -10.09 3.48 -19.62
CA ARG A 84 -9.75 2.60 -20.75
C ARG A 84 -8.55 1.74 -20.39
N GLN A 85 -8.59 0.45 -20.75
CA GLN A 85 -7.48 -0.48 -20.53
C GLN A 85 -7.70 -1.77 -21.32
N GLY A 86 -6.65 -2.32 -21.94
CA GLY A 86 -6.66 -3.65 -22.54
C GLY A 86 -6.75 -3.62 -24.06
N THR A 87 -7.79 -4.23 -24.62
CA THR A 87 -7.95 -4.35 -26.07
C THR A 87 -8.12 -2.97 -26.70
N LYS A 88 -7.50 -2.74 -27.87
CA LYS A 88 -7.70 -1.51 -28.64
C LYS A 88 -8.83 -1.68 -29.64
N THR A 89 -9.73 -0.72 -29.67
CA THR A 89 -10.80 -0.58 -30.66
C THR A 89 -10.65 0.80 -31.30
N ASN A 90 -10.40 0.86 -32.61
CA ASN A 90 -10.23 2.11 -33.36
C ASN A 90 -9.10 3.02 -32.80
N GLY A 91 -7.97 2.42 -32.40
CA GLY A 91 -6.79 3.15 -31.92
C GLY A 91 -6.81 3.54 -30.43
N LEU A 92 -7.98 3.56 -29.80
CA LEU A 92 -8.14 3.76 -28.36
C LEU A 92 -8.35 2.42 -27.64
N GLU A 93 -7.87 2.30 -26.41
CA GLU A 93 -8.24 1.16 -25.56
C GLU A 93 -9.75 1.17 -25.25
N THR A 94 -10.34 -0.02 -25.09
CA THR A 94 -11.75 -0.20 -24.75
C THR A 94 -12.04 0.38 -23.37
N GLN A 95 -13.15 1.12 -23.22
CA GLN A 95 -13.64 1.56 -21.91
C GLN A 95 -13.95 0.33 -21.06
N THR A 96 -13.51 0.34 -19.81
CA THR A 96 -13.56 -0.85 -18.96
C THR A 96 -14.98 -1.32 -18.70
N ILE A 97 -15.96 -0.42 -18.66
CA ILE A 97 -17.38 -0.76 -18.47
C ILE A 97 -17.93 -1.67 -19.59
N ASN A 98 -17.34 -1.65 -20.78
CA ASN A 98 -17.77 -2.49 -21.91
C ASN A 98 -17.32 -3.95 -21.78
N TYR A 99 -16.44 -4.29 -20.83
CA TYR A 99 -16.08 -5.68 -20.59
C TYR A 99 -17.18 -6.41 -19.82
N PRO A 100 -17.59 -7.62 -20.26
CA PRO A 100 -18.57 -8.45 -19.54
C PRO A 100 -18.28 -8.63 -18.06
N SER A 101 -17.01 -8.86 -17.71
CA SER A 101 -16.59 -9.03 -16.32
C SER A 101 -16.76 -7.76 -15.46
N VAL A 102 -16.88 -6.58 -16.06
CA VAL A 102 -17.03 -5.30 -15.36
C VAL A 102 -18.51 -4.94 -15.23
N HIS A 103 -19.27 -4.88 -16.32
CA HIS A 103 -20.69 -4.50 -16.20
C HIS A 103 -21.51 -5.55 -15.44
N TYR A 104 -21.20 -6.85 -15.58
CA TYR A 104 -21.90 -7.90 -14.84
C TYR A 104 -21.74 -7.76 -13.31
N ARG A 105 -20.66 -7.14 -12.83
CA ARG A 105 -20.43 -6.98 -11.38
C ARG A 105 -20.86 -5.62 -10.81
N ILE A 106 -20.97 -4.57 -11.64
CA ILE A 106 -21.38 -3.23 -11.16
C ILE A 106 -22.85 -2.90 -11.41
N LEU A 107 -23.47 -3.41 -12.49
CA LEU A 107 -24.88 -3.14 -12.77
C LEU A 107 -25.83 -3.80 -11.78
N PRO A 108 -25.54 -5.00 -11.24
CA PRO A 108 -26.34 -5.53 -10.14
C PRO A 108 -26.33 -4.65 -8.89
N ILE A 109 -25.22 -3.97 -8.59
CA ILE A 109 -25.13 -3.03 -7.46
C ILE A 109 -26.16 -1.89 -7.64
N LEU A 110 -26.23 -1.34 -8.85
CA LEU A 110 -27.22 -0.31 -9.20
C LEU A 110 -28.65 -0.84 -9.08
N SER A 111 -28.90 -2.07 -9.55
CA SER A 111 -30.19 -2.74 -9.42
C SER A 111 -30.61 -2.94 -7.96
N HIS A 112 -29.69 -3.39 -7.10
CA HIS A 112 -29.91 -3.53 -5.66
C HIS A 112 -30.29 -2.18 -5.03
N ALA A 113 -29.54 -1.12 -5.35
CA ALA A 113 -29.77 0.22 -4.84
C ALA A 113 -31.19 0.73 -5.14
N TYR A 114 -31.66 0.59 -6.39
CA TYR A 114 -33.03 0.99 -6.76
C TYR A 114 -34.10 0.20 -6.01
N VAL A 115 -33.95 -1.12 -5.91
CA VAL A 115 -34.89 -1.98 -5.17
C VAL A 115 -34.93 -1.60 -3.70
N PHE A 116 -33.79 -1.42 -3.05
CA PHE A 116 -33.72 -1.14 -1.61
C PHE A 116 -34.20 0.25 -1.25
N ILE A 117 -33.94 1.29 -2.07
CA ILE A 117 -34.49 2.63 -1.84
C ILE A 117 -36.02 2.59 -1.87
N GLN A 118 -36.60 1.97 -2.91
CA GLN A 118 -38.06 1.94 -3.04
C GLN A 118 -38.70 1.09 -1.93
N LEU A 119 -38.07 -0.03 -1.57
CA LEU A 119 -38.49 -0.87 -0.46
C LEU A 119 -38.41 -0.11 0.88
N GLY A 120 -37.35 0.67 1.11
CA GLY A 120 -37.19 1.52 2.29
C GLY A 120 -38.30 2.54 2.42
N ARG A 121 -38.64 3.24 1.33
CA ARG A 121 -39.76 4.19 1.31
C ARG A 121 -41.09 3.50 1.69
N ASN A 122 -41.32 2.29 1.20
CA ASN A 122 -42.51 1.52 1.52
C ASN A 122 -42.50 1.06 2.99
N LEU A 123 -41.33 0.64 3.51
CA LEU A 123 -41.15 0.23 4.89
C LEU A 123 -41.37 1.37 5.88
N THR A 124 -40.88 2.59 5.58
CA THR A 124 -41.12 3.78 6.42
C THR A 124 -42.61 4.06 6.55
N LYS A 125 -43.38 4.02 5.45
CA LYS A 125 -44.84 4.18 5.49
C LYS A 125 -45.52 3.09 6.34
N ALA A 126 -45.07 1.84 6.19
CA ALA A 126 -45.60 0.73 6.97
C ALA A 126 -45.26 0.85 8.47
N PHE A 127 -44.06 1.35 8.79
CA PHE A 127 -43.62 1.64 10.16
C PHE A 127 -44.44 2.75 10.80
N ASP A 128 -44.72 3.84 10.08
CA ASP A 128 -45.55 4.94 10.55
C ASP A 128 -46.99 4.47 10.84
N ASN A 129 -47.55 3.62 9.97
CA ASN A 129 -48.86 2.99 10.20
C ASN A 129 -48.86 2.13 11.47
N MET A 130 -47.86 1.25 11.61
CA MET A 130 -47.70 0.40 12.79
C MET A 130 -47.55 1.24 14.06
N SER A 131 -46.73 2.29 14.03
CA SER A 131 -46.50 3.18 15.16
C SER A 131 -47.76 3.92 15.58
N SER A 132 -48.58 4.38 14.63
CA SER A 132 -49.88 5.00 14.88
C SER A 132 -50.85 4.01 15.56
N ARG A 133 -50.95 2.78 15.05
CA ARG A 133 -51.78 1.72 15.69
C ARG A 133 -51.27 1.36 17.08
N LEU A 134 -49.95 1.28 17.26
CA LEU A 134 -49.34 0.99 18.56
C LEU A 134 -49.65 2.06 19.60
N ALA A 135 -49.73 3.33 19.20
CA ALA A 135 -50.14 4.43 20.10
C ALA A 135 -51.58 4.28 20.60
N SER A 136 -52.45 3.60 19.83
CA SER A 136 -53.82 3.24 20.24
C SER A 136 -53.92 1.90 21.01
N GLY A 137 -52.78 1.25 21.31
CA GLY A 137 -52.71 -0.01 22.05
C GLY A 137 -52.79 -1.28 21.18
N ASP A 138 -52.88 -1.13 19.86
CA ASP A 138 -52.94 -2.26 18.93
C ASP A 138 -51.53 -2.78 18.56
N THR A 139 -51.22 -3.99 19.00
CA THR A 139 -49.92 -4.64 18.79
C THR A 139 -49.90 -5.64 17.64
N SER A 140 -50.97 -5.75 16.84
CA SER A 140 -51.15 -6.80 15.83
C SER A 140 -50.07 -6.78 14.73
N LEU A 141 -49.58 -5.61 14.34
CA LEU A 141 -48.55 -5.44 13.31
C LEU A 141 -47.12 -5.58 13.84
N LEU A 142 -46.91 -5.56 15.16
CA LEU A 142 -45.57 -5.45 15.75
C LEU A 142 -44.69 -6.68 15.44
N ALA A 143 -45.27 -7.88 15.50
CA ALA A 143 -44.53 -9.11 15.24
C ALA A 143 -44.14 -9.24 13.76
N GLU A 144 -45.04 -8.84 12.86
CA GLU A 144 -44.79 -8.82 11.42
C GLU A 144 -43.73 -7.79 11.06
N MET A 145 -43.87 -6.55 11.56
CA MET A 145 -42.91 -5.50 11.31
C MET A 145 -41.52 -5.90 11.77
N HIS A 146 -41.39 -6.47 12.97
CA HIS A 146 -40.12 -6.93 13.49
C HIS A 146 -39.47 -8.04 12.63
N ALA A 147 -40.25 -9.04 12.20
CA ALA A 147 -39.72 -10.10 11.34
C ALA A 147 -39.21 -9.55 10.01
N THR A 148 -39.98 -8.66 9.38
CA THR A 148 -39.64 -8.00 8.12
C THR A 148 -38.41 -7.09 8.27
N THR A 149 -38.39 -6.20 9.26
CA THR A 149 -37.26 -5.27 9.46
C THR A 149 -35.98 -6.03 9.78
N SER A 150 -36.04 -7.06 10.63
CA SER A 150 -34.86 -7.88 10.97
C SER A 150 -34.27 -8.57 9.75
N GLY A 151 -35.10 -9.19 8.91
CA GLY A 151 -34.63 -9.84 7.68
C GLY A 151 -34.05 -8.84 6.69
N LEU A 152 -34.75 -7.73 6.44
CA LEU A 152 -34.30 -6.69 5.52
C LEU A 152 -32.98 -6.05 5.95
N LYS A 153 -32.81 -5.77 7.24
CA LYS A 153 -31.55 -5.24 7.77
C LYS A 153 -30.40 -6.20 7.48
N VAL A 154 -30.58 -7.49 7.77
CA VAL A 154 -29.54 -8.50 7.48
C VAL A 154 -29.20 -8.54 6.01
N LEU A 155 -30.21 -8.63 5.14
CA LEU A 155 -30.03 -8.76 3.71
C LEU A 155 -29.33 -7.53 3.11
N ILE A 156 -29.85 -6.33 3.40
CA ILE A 156 -29.36 -5.07 2.84
C ILE A 156 -27.95 -4.77 3.33
N THR A 157 -27.66 -4.94 4.62
CA THR A 157 -26.32 -4.67 5.15
C THR A 157 -25.28 -5.64 4.60
N SER A 158 -25.61 -6.94 4.53
CA SER A 158 -24.69 -7.95 4.00
C SER A 158 -24.42 -7.76 2.50
N MET A 159 -25.46 -7.44 1.72
CA MET A 159 -25.32 -7.15 0.29
C MET A 159 -24.56 -5.85 0.05
N SER A 160 -24.86 -4.78 0.79
CA SER A 160 -24.20 -3.48 0.63
C SER A 160 -22.70 -3.55 0.94
N ILE A 161 -22.30 -4.28 1.98
CA ILE A 161 -20.89 -4.51 2.29
C ILE A 161 -20.20 -5.22 1.11
N THR A 162 -20.84 -6.26 0.57
CA THR A 162 -20.28 -7.01 -0.57
C THR A 162 -20.17 -6.11 -1.81
N ASP A 163 -21.23 -5.36 -2.11
CA ASP A 163 -21.32 -4.50 -3.28
C ASP A 163 -20.33 -3.35 -3.24
N LEU A 164 -20.17 -2.69 -2.09
CA LEU A 164 -19.18 -1.62 -1.92
C LEU A 164 -17.75 -2.12 -2.20
N GLU A 165 -17.42 -3.32 -1.72
CA GLU A 165 -16.11 -3.92 -2.00
C GLU A 165 -15.97 -4.36 -3.48
N VAL A 166 -17.04 -4.87 -4.11
CA VAL A 166 -17.06 -5.17 -5.54
C VAL A 166 -16.88 -3.89 -6.38
N ALA A 167 -17.56 -2.80 -6.02
CA ALA A 167 -17.40 -1.49 -6.65
C ALA A 167 -15.96 -0.97 -6.50
N ARG A 168 -15.36 -1.09 -5.31
CA ARG A 168 -13.97 -0.71 -5.06
C ARG A 168 -12.98 -1.48 -5.93
N ARG A 169 -13.10 -2.81 -5.96
CA ARG A 169 -12.29 -3.68 -6.82
C ARG A 169 -12.52 -3.42 -8.31
N SER A 170 -13.69 -2.91 -8.67
CA SER A 170 -14.01 -2.59 -10.06
C SER A 170 -13.24 -1.39 -10.60
N MET A 171 -12.74 -0.53 -9.72
CA MET A 171 -11.93 0.64 -10.09
C MET A 171 -10.42 0.36 -10.13
N GLY A 172 -10.00 -0.89 -9.92
CA GLY A 172 -8.60 -1.30 -9.96
C GLY A 172 -7.74 -0.64 -8.88
N GLY A 173 -6.47 -0.35 -9.19
CA GLY A 173 -5.53 0.24 -8.23
C GLY A 173 -5.95 1.62 -7.72
N HIS A 174 -6.55 2.47 -8.58
CA HIS A 174 -7.04 3.78 -8.16
C HIS A 174 -8.16 3.68 -7.11
N GLY A 175 -8.96 2.61 -7.14
CA GLY A 175 -9.98 2.34 -6.12
C GLY A 175 -9.41 2.07 -4.72
N TYR A 176 -8.10 1.88 -4.56
CA TYR A 176 -7.44 1.76 -3.27
C TYR A 176 -7.02 3.12 -2.67
N SER A 177 -7.00 4.18 -3.47
CA SER A 177 -6.68 5.53 -2.99
C SER A 177 -7.74 6.05 -2.02
N GLY A 178 -7.32 6.74 -0.96
CA GLY A 178 -8.24 7.46 -0.07
C GLY A 178 -9.09 8.49 -0.83
N PHE A 179 -8.53 9.12 -1.87
CA PHE A 179 -9.22 10.08 -2.73
C PHE A 179 -10.28 9.47 -3.65
N ALA A 180 -10.34 8.13 -3.76
CA ALA A 180 -11.44 7.45 -4.44
C ALA A 180 -12.75 7.51 -3.64
N GLY A 181 -12.71 7.88 -2.35
CA GLY A 181 -13.87 8.00 -1.46
C GLY A 181 -14.48 6.68 -1.01
N LEU A 182 -14.44 5.64 -1.85
CA LEU A 182 -15.16 4.40 -1.61
C LEU A 182 -14.61 3.56 -0.45
N GLY A 183 -13.29 3.62 -0.20
CA GLY A 183 -12.70 2.98 0.99
C GLY A 183 -13.23 3.56 2.30
N ARG A 184 -13.44 4.89 2.36
CA ARG A 184 -14.04 5.58 3.50
C ARG A 184 -15.50 5.17 3.66
N ILE A 185 -16.30 5.22 2.58
CA ILE A 185 -17.71 4.82 2.58
C ILE A 185 -17.86 3.37 3.08
N TYR A 186 -17.02 2.45 2.59
CA TYR A 186 -17.01 1.06 3.06
C TYR A 186 -16.71 0.95 4.56
N ALA A 187 -15.69 1.65 5.05
CA ALA A 187 -15.32 1.62 6.46
C ALA A 187 -16.40 2.23 7.38
N GLU A 188 -17.08 3.28 6.93
CA GLU A 188 -18.22 3.89 7.63
C GLU A 188 -19.44 2.97 7.66
N TYR A 189 -19.67 2.20 6.59
CA TYR A 189 -20.83 1.32 6.47
C TYR A 189 -20.68 -0.02 7.22
N LEU A 190 -19.47 -0.57 7.30
CA LEU A 190 -19.21 -1.91 7.84
C LEU A 190 -19.88 -2.18 9.22
N PRO A 191 -19.90 -1.25 10.19
CA PRO A 191 -20.55 -1.46 11.48
C PRO A 191 -22.05 -1.76 11.41
N ALA A 192 -22.73 -1.44 10.30
CA ALA A 192 -24.15 -1.69 10.10
C ALA A 192 -24.51 -3.18 10.17
N ALA A 193 -23.58 -4.09 9.90
CA ALA A 193 -23.81 -5.52 10.11
C ALA A 193 -23.88 -5.93 11.59
N THR A 194 -23.51 -5.03 12.52
CA THR A 194 -23.34 -5.34 13.95
C THR A 194 -24.23 -4.51 14.86
N TYR A 195 -24.31 -3.18 14.67
CA TYR A 195 -25.19 -2.35 15.50
C TYR A 195 -26.67 -2.65 15.21
N GLU A 196 -27.56 -2.24 16.13
CA GLU A 196 -29.01 -2.47 16.07
C GLU A 196 -29.42 -3.96 15.91
N GLY A 197 -28.49 -4.87 16.21
CA GLY A 197 -28.65 -6.31 16.18
C GLY A 197 -27.64 -6.96 15.24
N ASP A 198 -26.77 -7.81 15.79
CA ASP A 198 -25.86 -8.63 15.00
C ASP A 198 -26.62 -9.46 13.96
N ASN A 199 -26.11 -9.52 12.73
CA ASN A 199 -26.82 -10.17 11.64
C ASN A 199 -27.14 -11.65 11.90
N PHE A 200 -26.24 -12.41 12.54
CA PHE A 200 -26.47 -13.82 12.85
C PHE A 200 -27.51 -14.02 13.97
N VAL A 201 -27.62 -13.04 14.88
CA VAL A 201 -28.67 -13.03 15.90
C VAL A 201 -30.03 -12.71 15.28
N LEU A 202 -30.08 -11.75 14.37
CA LEU A 202 -31.31 -11.38 13.66
C LEU A 202 -31.81 -12.49 12.74
N ASP A 203 -30.92 -13.23 12.08
CA ASP A 203 -31.28 -14.42 11.29
C ASP A 203 -32.10 -15.42 12.12
N GLN A 204 -31.70 -15.66 13.37
CA GLN A 204 -32.43 -16.55 14.27
C GLN A 204 -33.85 -16.04 14.57
N GLN A 205 -34.04 -14.72 14.65
CA GLN A 205 -35.35 -14.13 14.90
C GLN A 205 -36.27 -14.29 13.69
N VAL A 206 -35.76 -14.07 12.48
CA VAL A 206 -36.48 -14.28 11.22
C VAL A 206 -36.91 -15.75 11.09
N VAL A 207 -35.98 -16.68 11.33
CA VAL A 207 -36.25 -18.12 11.25
C VAL A 207 -37.29 -18.57 12.29
N ARG A 208 -37.19 -18.09 13.53
CA ARG A 208 -38.21 -18.38 14.56
C ARG A 208 -39.59 -17.87 14.17
N ALA A 209 -39.67 -16.69 13.55
CA ALA A 209 -40.92 -16.16 13.03
C ALA A 209 -41.48 -17.04 11.91
N ALA A 210 -40.64 -17.43 10.93
CA ALA A 210 -41.02 -18.31 9.83
C ALA A 210 -41.52 -19.69 10.30
N LEU A 211 -40.78 -20.35 11.22
CA LEU A 211 -41.18 -21.64 11.80
C LEU A 211 -42.48 -21.54 12.60
N LYS A 212 -42.71 -20.42 13.31
CA LYS A 212 -43.97 -20.17 14.02
C LYS A 212 -45.14 -20.02 13.04
N SER A 213 -44.96 -19.30 11.94
CA SER A 213 -45.98 -19.17 10.89
C SER A 213 -46.27 -20.52 10.22
N LEU A 214 -45.25 -21.33 9.93
CA LEU A 214 -45.43 -22.69 9.40
C LEU A 214 -46.19 -23.57 10.40
N SER A 215 -45.80 -23.57 11.68
CA SER A 215 -46.49 -24.34 12.72
C SER A 215 -47.96 -23.95 12.82
N ARG A 216 -48.27 -22.65 12.77
CA ARG A 216 -49.66 -22.16 12.75
C ARG A 216 -50.41 -22.68 11.53
N LEU A 217 -49.85 -22.55 10.33
CA LEU A 217 -50.45 -23.00 9.08
C LEU A 217 -50.75 -24.51 9.08
N MET A 218 -49.84 -25.32 9.64
CA MET A 218 -49.98 -26.78 9.70
C MET A 218 -50.87 -27.27 10.86
N SER A 219 -51.11 -26.44 11.88
CA SER A 219 -51.92 -26.81 13.05
C SER A 219 -53.44 -26.70 12.85
N THR A 220 -53.89 -26.01 11.80
CA THR A 220 -55.31 -25.83 11.49
C THR A 220 -55.85 -27.02 10.69
N GLU A 221 -57.04 -27.53 11.04
CA GLU A 221 -57.70 -28.63 10.31
C GLU A 221 -57.94 -28.31 8.81
N SER A 222 -58.09 -27.03 8.47
CA SER A 222 -58.19 -26.53 7.10
C SER A 222 -57.21 -25.37 6.90
N PRO A 223 -55.95 -25.66 6.52
CA PRO A 223 -54.95 -24.63 6.26
C PRO A 223 -55.40 -23.65 5.17
N SER A 224 -55.37 -22.35 5.48
CA SER A 224 -55.67 -21.28 4.53
C SER A 224 -54.54 -20.26 4.47
N ALA A 225 -54.28 -19.76 3.25
CA ALA A 225 -53.35 -18.68 2.99
C ALA A 225 -53.74 -17.37 3.71
N ASP A 226 -55.02 -17.18 4.03
CA ASP A 226 -55.54 -15.97 4.71
C ASP A 226 -55.01 -15.82 6.15
N THR A 227 -54.46 -16.89 6.72
CA THR A 227 -53.86 -16.89 8.06
C THR A 227 -52.41 -16.39 8.07
N LEU A 228 -51.81 -16.22 6.89
CA LEU A 228 -50.42 -15.82 6.71
C LEU A 228 -50.29 -14.31 6.62
N SER A 229 -49.20 -13.80 7.20
CA SER A 229 -48.80 -12.40 7.04
C SER A 229 -47.97 -12.21 5.77
N PRO A 230 -47.77 -10.97 5.28
CA PRO A 230 -46.96 -10.71 4.08
C PRO A 230 -45.57 -11.37 4.12
N SER A 231 -44.84 -11.27 5.24
CA SER A 231 -43.51 -11.88 5.40
C SER A 231 -43.49 -13.40 5.35
N SER A 232 -44.65 -14.05 5.51
CA SER A 232 -44.79 -15.52 5.54
C SER A 232 -45.70 -16.07 4.44
N TYR A 233 -46.15 -15.22 3.51
CA TYR A 233 -47.13 -15.57 2.48
C TYR A 233 -46.61 -16.63 1.50
N TYR A 234 -45.29 -16.76 1.30
CA TYR A 234 -44.67 -17.82 0.50
C TYR A 234 -45.04 -19.23 0.99
N LEU A 235 -45.35 -19.41 2.29
CA LEU A 235 -45.75 -20.70 2.85
C LEU A 235 -47.05 -21.25 2.25
N ARG A 236 -47.88 -20.40 1.62
CA ARG A 236 -49.08 -20.83 0.89
C ARG A 236 -48.76 -21.86 -0.20
N LEU A 237 -47.55 -21.85 -0.73
CA LEU A 237 -47.12 -22.77 -1.77
C LEU A 237 -47.04 -24.21 -1.27
N LEU A 238 -46.84 -24.42 0.04
CA LEU A 238 -46.88 -25.75 0.66
C LEU A 238 -48.28 -26.38 0.65
N LEU A 239 -49.33 -25.59 0.40
CA LEU A 239 -50.69 -26.09 0.21
C LEU A 239 -50.98 -26.53 -1.23
N LYS A 240 -50.06 -26.26 -2.17
CA LYS A 240 -50.20 -26.60 -3.58
C LYS A 240 -49.46 -27.90 -3.92
N SER A 241 -49.87 -28.55 -5.00
CA SER A 241 -49.14 -29.68 -5.57
C SER A 241 -47.75 -29.22 -6.05
N PRO A 242 -46.68 -30.05 -5.91
CA PRO A 242 -45.36 -29.77 -6.52
C PRO A 242 -45.41 -29.51 -8.03
N GLU A 243 -46.43 -30.01 -8.74
CA GLU A 243 -46.68 -29.72 -10.16
C GLU A 243 -47.00 -28.23 -10.43
N SER A 244 -47.27 -27.45 -9.38
CA SER A 244 -47.49 -26.00 -9.47
C SER A 244 -46.19 -25.18 -9.53
N ILE A 245 -45.02 -25.82 -9.42
CA ILE A 245 -43.73 -25.15 -9.65
C ILE A 245 -43.67 -24.74 -11.14
N PRO A 246 -43.35 -23.47 -11.47
CA PRO A 246 -43.32 -23.02 -12.86
C PRO A 246 -42.36 -23.82 -13.75
N THR A 247 -42.87 -24.31 -14.88
CA THR A 247 -42.04 -24.93 -15.91
C THR A 247 -41.23 -23.87 -16.65
N LEU A 248 -39.91 -24.03 -16.70
CA LEU A 248 -39.01 -23.10 -17.35
C LEU A 248 -38.94 -23.36 -18.86
N THR A 249 -39.80 -22.66 -19.61
CA THR A 249 -39.80 -22.66 -21.08
C THR A 249 -38.93 -21.54 -21.65
N ALA A 250 -38.77 -21.50 -22.97
CA ALA A 250 -38.05 -20.42 -23.64
C ALA A 250 -38.66 -19.04 -23.28
N GLY A 251 -37.83 -18.12 -22.81
CA GLY A 251 -38.28 -16.78 -22.38
C GLY A 251 -38.86 -16.70 -20.97
N ALA A 252 -38.86 -17.78 -20.19
CA ALA A 252 -39.38 -17.80 -18.82
C ALA A 252 -38.78 -16.70 -17.92
N TRP A 253 -37.50 -16.36 -18.12
CA TRP A 253 -36.77 -15.34 -17.35
C TRP A 253 -37.15 -13.90 -17.70
N LYS A 254 -37.82 -13.67 -18.83
CA LYS A 254 -38.35 -12.33 -19.18
C LYS A 254 -39.54 -11.94 -18.31
N ASN A 255 -40.25 -12.93 -17.76
CA ASN A 255 -41.39 -12.72 -16.89
C ASN A 255 -40.96 -12.72 -15.42
N SER A 256 -40.99 -11.55 -14.78
CA SER A 256 -40.63 -11.38 -13.37
C SER A 256 -41.48 -12.24 -12.43
N SER A 257 -42.74 -12.56 -12.76
CA SER A 257 -43.57 -13.40 -11.88
C SER A 257 -43.08 -14.84 -11.79
N THR A 258 -42.42 -15.35 -12.84
CA THR A 258 -41.71 -16.63 -12.78
C THR A 258 -40.62 -16.56 -11.72
N ALA A 259 -39.77 -15.52 -11.78
CA ALA A 259 -38.65 -15.36 -10.86
C ALA A 259 -39.11 -15.23 -9.40
N VAL A 260 -40.15 -14.43 -9.15
CA VAL A 260 -40.78 -14.30 -7.82
C VAL A 260 -41.27 -15.65 -7.31
N SER A 261 -42.02 -16.39 -8.13
CA SER A 261 -42.56 -17.70 -7.75
C SER A 261 -41.47 -18.71 -7.38
N LEU A 262 -40.35 -18.76 -8.12
CA LEU A 262 -39.24 -19.66 -7.81
C LEU A 262 -38.56 -19.32 -6.47
N LEU A 263 -38.39 -18.04 -6.17
CA LEU A 263 -37.82 -17.58 -4.89
C LEU A 263 -38.77 -17.87 -3.72
N GLU A 264 -40.07 -17.70 -3.91
CA GLU A 264 -41.08 -18.10 -2.91
C GLU A 264 -41.11 -19.61 -2.67
N TRP A 265 -41.03 -20.43 -3.73
CA TRP A 265 -40.93 -21.89 -3.61
C TRP A 265 -39.67 -22.30 -2.84
N ARG A 266 -38.53 -21.65 -3.12
CA ARG A 266 -37.28 -21.87 -2.38
C ARG A 266 -37.47 -21.59 -0.90
N ALA A 267 -38.01 -20.42 -0.53
CA ALA A 267 -38.26 -20.09 0.87
C ALA A 267 -39.20 -21.09 1.55
N ALA A 268 -40.28 -21.48 0.88
CA ALA A 268 -41.28 -22.41 1.41
C ALA A 268 -40.66 -23.78 1.73
N LEU A 269 -39.89 -24.33 0.79
CA LEU A 269 -39.27 -25.64 0.95
C LEU A 269 -38.11 -25.61 1.95
N MET A 270 -37.33 -24.53 2.01
CA MET A 270 -36.26 -24.37 2.99
C MET A 270 -36.79 -24.30 4.42
N VAL A 271 -37.88 -23.56 4.66
CA VAL A 271 -38.50 -23.49 6.00
C VAL A 271 -39.12 -24.83 6.38
N GLN A 272 -39.77 -25.52 5.44
CA GLN A 272 -40.32 -26.86 5.67
C GLN A 272 -39.20 -27.88 5.98
N ASP A 273 -38.09 -27.83 5.24
CA ASP A 273 -36.95 -28.72 5.46
C ASP A 273 -36.30 -28.50 6.83
N LEU A 274 -36.08 -27.24 7.21
CA LEU A 274 -35.57 -26.91 8.54
C LEU A 274 -36.53 -27.39 9.65
N ALA A 275 -37.85 -27.25 9.46
CA ALA A 275 -38.82 -27.73 10.43
C ALA A 275 -38.77 -29.25 10.61
N ARG A 276 -38.55 -30.02 9.53
CA ARG A 276 -38.38 -31.48 9.57
C ARG A 276 -37.07 -31.90 10.22
N HIS A 277 -36.01 -31.10 10.04
CA HIS A 277 -34.65 -31.41 10.48
C HIS A 277 -34.16 -30.45 11.59
N ALA A 278 -35.05 -29.96 12.45
CA ALA A 278 -34.74 -28.91 13.44
C ALA A 278 -33.63 -29.29 14.45
N LYS A 279 -33.33 -30.59 14.59
CA LYS A 279 -32.24 -31.12 15.44
C LYS A 279 -30.99 -31.54 14.64
N GLY A 280 -30.95 -31.23 13.34
CA GLY A 280 -29.82 -31.55 12.47
C GLY A 280 -28.56 -30.74 12.82
N PRO A 281 -27.37 -31.22 12.46
CA PRO A 281 -26.09 -30.59 12.80
C PRO A 281 -25.75 -29.35 11.94
N ASP A 282 -26.69 -28.83 11.18
CA ASP A 282 -26.45 -27.78 10.19
C ASP A 282 -26.37 -26.38 10.83
N ALA A 283 -25.15 -26.00 11.20
CA ALA A 283 -24.88 -24.70 11.83
C ALA A 283 -25.19 -23.49 10.92
N SER A 284 -25.29 -23.69 9.60
CA SER A 284 -25.56 -22.63 8.62
C SER A 284 -27.05 -22.41 8.34
N ALA A 285 -27.92 -23.30 8.83
CA ALA A 285 -29.32 -23.34 8.43
C ALA A 285 -30.05 -22.02 8.68
N ASN A 286 -29.79 -21.36 9.82
CA ASN A 286 -30.47 -20.11 10.13
C ASN A 286 -30.17 -19.01 9.11
N GLN A 287 -28.90 -18.82 8.71
CA GLN A 287 -28.51 -17.80 7.73
C GLN A 287 -29.14 -18.08 6.37
N ARG A 288 -29.03 -19.33 5.88
CA ARG A 288 -29.57 -19.70 4.56
C ARG A 288 -31.09 -19.59 4.50
N VAL A 289 -31.80 -20.04 5.54
CA VAL A 289 -33.27 -19.95 5.62
C VAL A 289 -33.72 -18.51 5.79
N SER A 290 -33.10 -17.73 6.68
CA SER A 290 -33.39 -16.31 6.87
C SER A 290 -33.21 -15.52 5.56
N LYS A 291 -32.09 -15.75 4.86
CA LYS A 291 -31.81 -15.17 3.55
C LYS A 291 -32.90 -15.53 2.53
N ALA A 292 -33.25 -16.82 2.40
CA ALA A 292 -34.26 -17.26 1.46
C ALA A 292 -35.65 -16.67 1.73
N VAL A 293 -36.07 -16.63 3.00
CA VAL A 293 -37.33 -16.02 3.44
C VAL A 293 -37.36 -14.53 3.11
N THR A 294 -36.27 -13.82 3.39
CA THR A 294 -36.18 -12.38 3.14
C THR A 294 -36.13 -12.09 1.64
N GLU A 295 -35.37 -12.85 0.85
CA GLU A 295 -35.30 -12.71 -0.61
C GLU A 295 -36.65 -13.01 -1.27
N ALA A 296 -37.43 -13.99 -0.77
CA ALA A 296 -38.78 -14.23 -1.24
C ALA A 296 -39.72 -13.06 -0.95
N PHE A 297 -39.62 -12.46 0.25
CA PHE A 297 -40.36 -11.25 0.58
C PHE A 297 -39.99 -10.08 -0.33
N VAL A 298 -38.69 -9.81 -0.52
CA VAL A 298 -38.21 -8.75 -1.42
C VAL A 298 -38.67 -9.01 -2.85
N ALA A 299 -38.60 -10.24 -3.34
CA ALA A 299 -39.06 -10.59 -4.68
C ALA A 299 -40.56 -10.32 -4.86
N ALA A 300 -41.38 -10.69 -3.87
CA ALA A 300 -42.80 -10.36 -3.89
C ALA A 300 -43.05 -8.84 -3.90
N GLN A 301 -42.29 -8.07 -3.11
CA GLN A 301 -42.35 -6.61 -3.13
C GLN A 301 -41.92 -6.04 -4.48
N VAL A 302 -40.88 -6.57 -5.11
CA VAL A 302 -40.46 -6.17 -6.46
C VAL A 302 -41.59 -6.40 -7.47
N GLY A 303 -42.29 -7.53 -7.38
CA GLY A 303 -43.46 -7.80 -8.22
C GLY A 303 -44.59 -6.78 -8.05
N LEU A 304 -44.84 -6.29 -6.83
CA LEU A 304 -45.82 -5.24 -6.55
C LEU A 304 -45.33 -3.87 -7.03
N MET A 305 -44.08 -3.50 -6.70
CA MET A 305 -43.46 -2.25 -7.12
C MET A 305 -43.44 -2.11 -8.64
N SER A 306 -43.21 -3.21 -9.37
CA SER A 306 -43.31 -3.27 -10.83
C SER A 306 -44.70 -2.90 -11.37
N GLN A 307 -45.78 -3.22 -10.65
CA GLN A 307 -47.15 -2.92 -11.09
C GLN A 307 -47.57 -1.48 -10.77
N GLU A 308 -46.91 -0.86 -9.79
CA GLU A 308 -47.24 0.48 -9.29
C GLU A 308 -46.43 1.61 -9.95
N LEU A 309 -45.53 1.30 -10.90
CA LEU A 309 -44.70 2.31 -11.57
C LEU A 309 -45.55 3.31 -12.38
N GLN A 310 -45.42 4.59 -12.05
CA GLN A 310 -46.03 5.71 -12.77
C GLN A 310 -44.95 6.54 -13.46
N LEU A 311 -44.40 6.01 -14.55
CA LEU A 311 -43.29 6.59 -15.30
C LEU A 311 -43.61 6.66 -16.80
N THR A 312 -42.78 7.37 -17.57
CA THR A 312 -42.85 7.31 -19.04
C THR A 312 -42.60 5.89 -19.51
N GLU A 313 -43.05 5.53 -20.73
CA GLU A 313 -42.87 4.17 -21.25
C GLU A 313 -41.41 3.72 -21.27
N THR A 314 -40.50 4.65 -21.62
CA THR A 314 -39.05 4.38 -21.69
C THR A 314 -38.47 4.18 -20.30
N ASP A 315 -38.75 5.09 -19.36
CA ASP A 315 -38.24 4.99 -17.98
C ASP A 315 -38.81 3.76 -17.27
N ASN A 316 -40.10 3.47 -17.47
CA ASN A 316 -40.74 2.27 -16.95
C ASN A 316 -39.99 1.01 -17.41
N ARG A 317 -39.69 0.89 -18.72
CA ARG A 317 -38.92 -0.25 -19.24
C ARG A 317 -37.56 -0.39 -18.56
N VAL A 318 -36.81 0.69 -18.41
CA VAL A 318 -35.47 0.66 -17.79
C VAL A 318 -35.54 0.26 -16.31
N ILE A 319 -36.50 0.79 -15.55
CA ILE A 319 -36.70 0.41 -14.14
C ILE A 319 -37.16 -1.04 -14.01
N GLN A 320 -38.02 -1.52 -14.91
CA GLN A 320 -38.42 -2.93 -14.94
C GLN A 320 -37.24 -3.85 -15.26
N ASP A 321 -36.34 -3.43 -16.15
CA ASP A 321 -35.12 -4.19 -16.47
C ASP A 321 -34.16 -4.22 -15.27
N LEU A 322 -34.04 -3.13 -14.48
CA LEU A 322 -33.31 -3.13 -13.20
C LEU A 322 -33.93 -4.09 -12.19
N TYR A 323 -35.26 -4.05 -12.01
CA TYR A 323 -35.96 -4.95 -11.10
C TYR A 323 -35.82 -6.42 -11.53
N ARG A 324 -35.89 -6.69 -12.84
CA ARG A 324 -35.65 -8.02 -13.39
C ARG A 324 -34.20 -8.45 -13.16
N LEU A 325 -33.22 -7.56 -13.33
CA LEU A 325 -31.81 -7.86 -13.03
C LEU A 325 -31.62 -8.27 -11.56
N HIS A 326 -32.26 -7.60 -10.61
CA HIS A 326 -32.23 -7.98 -9.19
C HIS A 326 -32.78 -9.40 -8.98
N LEU A 327 -33.95 -9.69 -9.56
CA LEU A 327 -34.59 -11.00 -9.43
C LEU A 327 -33.73 -12.12 -10.03
N LEU A 328 -33.20 -11.93 -11.24
CA LEU A 328 -32.42 -12.96 -11.93
C LEU A 328 -31.06 -13.20 -11.27
N THR A 329 -30.37 -12.16 -10.79
CA THR A 329 -29.11 -12.31 -10.04
C THR A 329 -29.34 -12.95 -8.67
N THR A 330 -30.48 -12.67 -8.02
CA THR A 330 -30.89 -13.37 -6.79
C THR A 330 -31.11 -14.87 -7.05
N ILE A 331 -31.76 -15.23 -8.15
CA ILE A 331 -31.92 -16.64 -8.59
C ILE A 331 -30.56 -17.28 -8.86
N GLU A 332 -29.68 -16.59 -9.60
CA GLU A 332 -28.34 -17.13 -9.90
C GLU A 332 -27.54 -17.40 -8.62
N SER A 333 -27.61 -16.50 -7.63
CA SER A 333 -26.93 -16.66 -6.35
C SER A 333 -27.51 -17.77 -5.46
N SER A 334 -28.74 -18.21 -5.75
CA SER A 334 -29.48 -19.23 -4.99
C SER A 334 -29.62 -20.57 -5.71
N LEU A 335 -28.88 -20.79 -6.80
CA LEU A 335 -28.93 -22.02 -7.59
C LEU A 335 -28.71 -23.29 -6.77
N ALA A 336 -27.86 -23.26 -5.73
CA ALA A 336 -27.62 -24.43 -4.89
C ALA A 336 -28.91 -24.95 -4.22
N ASP A 337 -29.71 -24.05 -3.66
CA ASP A 337 -30.98 -24.41 -3.02
C ASP A 337 -32.02 -24.81 -4.08
N LEU A 338 -32.13 -24.02 -5.17
CA LEU A 338 -33.08 -24.26 -6.25
C LEU A 338 -32.91 -25.64 -6.92
N LEU A 339 -31.66 -26.08 -7.07
CA LEU A 339 -31.32 -27.41 -7.59
C LEU A 339 -31.57 -28.50 -6.55
N SER A 340 -31.19 -28.27 -5.29
CA SER A 340 -31.36 -29.25 -4.20
C SER A 340 -32.84 -29.61 -3.97
N PHE A 341 -33.72 -28.62 -4.07
CA PHE A 341 -35.17 -28.81 -3.97
C PHE A 341 -35.85 -29.18 -5.29
N LYS A 342 -35.09 -29.37 -6.38
CA LYS A 342 -35.60 -29.68 -7.73
C LYS A 342 -36.63 -28.67 -8.24
N ILE A 343 -36.53 -27.42 -7.79
CA ILE A 343 -37.33 -26.29 -8.29
C ILE A 343 -36.88 -25.97 -9.72
N ILE A 344 -35.57 -26.03 -9.96
CA ILE A 344 -34.96 -26.00 -11.30
C ILE A 344 -34.35 -27.37 -11.56
N ASN A 345 -34.70 -27.99 -12.67
CA ASN A 345 -34.14 -29.28 -13.07
C ASN A 345 -33.06 -29.07 -14.15
N PRO A 346 -31.87 -29.66 -14.00
CA PRO A 346 -30.89 -29.68 -15.07
C PRO A 346 -31.43 -30.53 -16.22
N THR A 347 -31.42 -29.99 -17.43
CA THR A 347 -31.80 -30.72 -18.65
C THR A 347 -30.54 -31.26 -19.34
N SER A 348 -30.68 -32.37 -20.07
CA SER A 348 -29.60 -32.94 -20.89
C SER A 348 -29.28 -32.10 -22.14
N ASP A 349 -30.13 -31.14 -22.47
CA ASP A 349 -30.01 -30.31 -23.66
C ASP A 349 -28.91 -29.25 -23.51
N SER A 350 -28.28 -28.88 -24.63
CA SER A 350 -27.15 -27.93 -24.68
C SER A 350 -27.50 -26.52 -24.16
N VAL A 351 -28.78 -26.17 -24.07
CA VAL A 351 -29.31 -24.88 -23.59
C VAL A 351 -30.27 -25.09 -22.42
N GLY A 352 -29.78 -25.64 -21.32
CA GLY A 352 -30.58 -25.80 -20.09
C GLY A 352 -30.95 -24.47 -19.41
N PRO A 353 -31.91 -24.50 -18.46
CA PRO A 353 -32.48 -23.30 -17.82
C PRO A 353 -31.43 -22.42 -17.11
N ILE A 354 -30.35 -23.00 -16.60
CA ILE A 354 -29.27 -22.27 -15.94
C ILE A 354 -28.44 -21.46 -16.96
N ARG A 355 -28.19 -22.03 -18.14
CA ARG A 355 -27.46 -21.34 -19.21
C ARG A 355 -28.30 -20.20 -19.77
N SER A 356 -29.60 -20.40 -19.95
CA SER A 356 -30.50 -19.33 -20.40
C SER A 356 -30.64 -18.22 -19.36
N LEU A 357 -30.69 -18.54 -18.06
CA LEU A 357 -30.68 -17.53 -16.99
C LEU A 357 -29.46 -16.60 -17.11
N ARG A 358 -28.26 -17.18 -17.23
CA ARG A 358 -27.01 -16.42 -17.37
C ARG A 358 -26.96 -15.60 -18.65
N ALA A 359 -27.48 -16.14 -19.75
CA ALA A 359 -27.58 -15.41 -21.01
C ALA A 359 -28.55 -14.21 -20.91
N ASP A 360 -29.69 -14.38 -20.24
CA ASP A 360 -30.66 -13.30 -20.03
C ASP A 360 -30.13 -12.24 -19.06
N ILE A 361 -29.37 -12.61 -18.02
CA ILE A 361 -28.66 -11.64 -17.16
C ILE A 361 -27.63 -10.84 -17.97
N ALA A 362 -26.84 -11.51 -18.83
CA ALA A 362 -25.88 -10.83 -19.68
C ALA A 362 -26.56 -9.88 -20.68
N SER A 363 -27.66 -10.30 -21.31
CA SER A 363 -28.46 -9.45 -22.20
C SER A 363 -29.01 -8.23 -21.46
N LEU A 364 -29.60 -8.43 -20.27
CA LEU A 364 -30.10 -7.35 -19.42
C LEU A 364 -29.01 -6.33 -19.08
N CYS A 365 -27.82 -6.79 -18.73
CA CYS A 365 -26.70 -5.89 -18.45
C CYS A 365 -26.35 -5.03 -19.67
N LEU A 366 -26.36 -5.62 -20.87
CA LEU A 366 -26.09 -4.89 -22.12
C LEU A 366 -27.21 -3.90 -22.45
N ASP A 367 -28.47 -4.24 -22.19
CA ASP A 367 -29.63 -3.37 -22.41
C ASP A 367 -29.64 -2.17 -21.43
N LEU A 368 -29.18 -2.38 -20.20
CA LEU A 368 -29.08 -1.35 -19.16
C LEU A 368 -27.84 -0.46 -19.32
N LEU A 369 -26.77 -0.96 -19.92
CA LEU A 369 -25.47 -0.26 -20.04
C LEU A 369 -25.58 1.17 -20.60
N PRO A 370 -26.33 1.44 -21.69
CA PRO A 370 -26.46 2.79 -22.24
C PRO A 370 -27.14 3.78 -21.28
N ASN A 371 -27.91 3.27 -20.31
CA ASN A 371 -28.66 4.07 -19.34
C ASN A 371 -27.92 4.23 -18.00
N ALA A 372 -26.77 3.57 -17.81
CA ALA A 372 -26.10 3.47 -16.51
C ALA A 372 -25.70 4.84 -15.91
N ILE A 373 -25.25 5.78 -16.75
CA ILE A 373 -24.95 7.16 -16.31
C ILE A 373 -26.23 7.89 -15.94
N GLY A 374 -27.27 7.87 -16.79
CA GLY A 374 -28.55 8.52 -16.47
C GLY A 374 -29.20 7.99 -15.19
N LEU A 375 -29.11 6.68 -14.94
CA LEU A 375 -29.59 6.04 -13.72
C LEU A 375 -28.78 6.48 -12.48
N THR A 376 -27.46 6.66 -12.60
CA THR A 376 -26.64 7.13 -11.48
C THR A 376 -26.78 8.64 -11.25
N ASP A 377 -26.95 9.43 -12.29
CA ASP A 377 -27.19 10.88 -12.18
C ASP A 377 -28.58 11.20 -11.63
N ALA A 378 -29.58 10.32 -11.83
CA ALA A 378 -30.93 10.48 -11.27
C ALA A 378 -30.97 10.54 -9.74
N PHE A 379 -29.93 10.08 -9.04
CA PHE A 379 -29.81 10.22 -7.59
C PHE A 379 -29.45 11.65 -7.14
N GLY A 380 -28.93 12.48 -8.05
CA GLY A 380 -28.71 13.90 -7.80
C GLY A 380 -27.52 14.22 -6.90
N PHE A 381 -26.54 13.31 -6.76
CA PHE A 381 -25.36 13.58 -5.94
C PHE A 381 -24.49 14.69 -6.51
N THR A 382 -24.12 15.62 -5.65
CA THR A 382 -23.05 16.59 -5.89
C THR A 382 -21.67 15.94 -5.73
N ASP A 383 -20.64 16.51 -6.37
CA ASP A 383 -19.25 16.06 -6.19
C ASP A 383 -18.78 16.21 -4.73
N TRP A 384 -19.38 17.13 -3.97
CA TRP A 384 -19.13 17.29 -2.54
C TRP A 384 -19.67 16.11 -1.71
N GLU A 385 -20.88 15.62 -2.01
CA GLU A 385 -21.47 14.47 -1.31
C GLU A 385 -20.77 13.15 -1.64
N LEU A 386 -20.32 12.98 -2.89
CA LEU A 386 -19.54 11.79 -3.27
C LEU A 386 -18.12 11.84 -2.73
N ASP A 387 -17.54 13.04 -2.63
CA ASP A 387 -16.17 13.29 -2.17
C ASP A 387 -15.15 12.31 -2.80
N SER A 388 -15.28 12.10 -4.11
CA SER A 388 -14.51 11.11 -4.85
C SER A 388 -13.92 11.70 -6.11
N ALA A 389 -12.60 11.66 -6.24
CA ALA A 389 -11.91 12.03 -7.47
C ALA A 389 -12.23 11.08 -8.65
N LEU A 390 -12.69 9.86 -8.36
CA LEU A 390 -13.08 8.88 -9.37
C LEU A 390 -14.54 9.00 -9.80
N GLY A 391 -15.37 9.59 -8.93
CA GLY A 391 -16.81 9.72 -9.13
C GLY A 391 -17.28 11.10 -9.59
N VAL A 392 -16.37 11.99 -9.98
CA VAL A 392 -16.69 13.36 -10.41
C VAL A 392 -17.70 13.37 -11.56
N HIS A 393 -18.71 14.23 -11.47
CA HIS A 393 -19.79 14.34 -12.45
C HIS A 393 -19.27 14.69 -13.86
N SER A 394 -18.22 15.51 -13.95
CA SER A 394 -17.60 15.91 -15.23
C SER A 394 -16.90 14.77 -15.98
N GLY A 395 -16.57 13.67 -15.30
CA GLY A 395 -15.72 12.60 -15.83
C GLY A 395 -14.23 12.95 -15.94
N ALA A 396 -13.79 14.14 -15.49
CA ALA A 396 -12.39 14.58 -15.45
C ALA A 396 -11.59 13.93 -14.30
N VAL A 397 -11.59 12.59 -14.30
CA VAL A 397 -11.10 11.77 -13.19
C VAL A 397 -9.60 11.93 -12.95
N TYR A 398 -8.80 11.99 -14.02
CA TYR A 398 -7.34 12.02 -13.87
C TYR A 398 -6.86 13.38 -13.39
N GLU A 399 -7.49 14.45 -13.85
CA GLU A 399 -7.30 15.82 -13.38
C GLU A 399 -7.70 15.94 -11.91
N SER A 400 -8.88 15.44 -11.53
CA SER A 400 -9.33 15.46 -10.14
C SER A 400 -8.43 14.64 -9.22
N LEU A 401 -7.96 13.47 -9.66
CA LEU A 401 -6.98 12.66 -8.91
C LEU A 401 -5.67 13.41 -8.71
N TRP A 402 -5.16 14.05 -9.77
CA TRP A 402 -3.94 14.84 -9.71
C TRP A 402 -4.10 16.01 -8.73
N GLU A 403 -5.17 16.79 -8.85
CA GLU A 403 -5.48 17.91 -7.96
C GLU A 403 -5.57 17.46 -6.50
N LYS A 404 -6.33 16.39 -6.21
CA LYS A 404 -6.43 15.85 -4.85
C LYS A 404 -5.07 15.36 -4.33
N ALA A 405 -4.26 14.69 -5.16
CA ALA A 405 -2.93 14.25 -4.76
C ALA A 405 -2.01 15.42 -4.36
N GLN A 406 -2.11 16.59 -5.01
CA GLN A 406 -1.36 17.79 -4.60
C GLN A 406 -1.77 18.32 -3.22
N THR A 407 -2.96 17.98 -2.72
CA THR A 407 -3.42 18.41 -1.38
C THR A 407 -2.87 17.56 -0.23
N GLU A 408 -2.31 16.39 -0.53
CA GLU A 408 -1.76 15.46 0.45
C GLU A 408 -0.57 16.11 1.20
N PRO A 409 -0.60 16.21 2.54
CA PRO A 409 0.48 16.79 3.31
C PRO A 409 1.88 16.24 3.00
N LEU A 410 2.00 14.94 2.68
CA LEU A 410 3.27 14.33 2.29
C LEU A 410 3.87 14.88 0.99
N ASN A 411 3.05 15.49 0.12
CA ASN A 411 3.47 16.05 -1.16
C ASN A 411 3.80 17.54 -1.08
N ARG A 412 3.75 18.16 0.12
CA ARG A 412 4.08 19.59 0.30
C ARG A 412 5.58 19.88 0.13
N GLU A 413 6.42 18.91 0.49
CA GLU A 413 7.87 19.00 0.41
C GLU A 413 8.39 17.81 -0.40
N GLU A 414 9.36 18.03 -1.28
CA GLU A 414 9.99 16.95 -2.04
C GLU A 414 10.79 16.00 -1.13
N VAL A 415 11.35 16.54 -0.04
CA VAL A 415 12.11 15.81 0.96
C VAL A 415 11.33 15.81 2.26
N THR A 416 10.83 14.64 2.67
CA THR A 416 10.05 14.50 3.90
C THR A 416 10.93 14.72 5.14
N SER A 417 10.37 15.24 6.24
CA SER A 417 11.10 15.44 7.51
C SER A 417 11.71 14.17 8.13
N GLY A 418 11.21 12.98 7.78
CA GLY A 418 11.81 11.69 8.16
C GLY A 418 13.06 11.31 7.35
N TYR A 419 13.31 11.99 6.24
CA TYR A 419 14.56 11.92 5.49
C TYR A 419 15.59 12.79 6.22
N ALA A 420 16.17 12.26 7.29
CA ALA A 420 17.44 12.80 7.77
C ALA A 420 18.51 12.42 6.73
N PRO A 421 19.34 13.37 6.24
CA PRO A 421 20.53 13.06 5.45
C PRO A 421 21.43 12.00 6.11
N ASP A 422 21.28 11.84 7.42
CA ASP A 422 22.00 10.91 8.28
C ASP A 422 21.58 9.44 8.13
N MET A 423 20.38 9.12 7.64
CA MET A 423 20.00 7.72 7.38
C MET A 423 20.74 7.12 6.16
N ALA A 424 21.41 7.95 5.36
CA ALA A 424 22.32 7.55 4.29
C ALA A 424 23.80 7.82 4.63
N LYS A 425 24.13 8.25 5.86
CA LYS A 425 25.52 8.37 6.28
C LYS A 425 26.10 6.97 6.46
N PRO A 426 27.29 6.69 5.90
CA PRO A 426 27.99 5.45 6.22
C PRO A 426 28.14 5.32 7.74
N GLN A 427 27.84 4.14 8.28
CA GLN A 427 27.95 3.84 9.72
C GLN A 427 29.41 3.70 10.18
N PHE A 428 30.29 4.64 9.84
CA PHE A 428 31.69 4.69 10.27
C PHE A 428 32.15 6.14 10.44
N SER A 429 33.02 6.39 11.42
CA SER A 429 33.71 7.68 11.61
C SER A 429 34.95 7.75 10.73
N LEU A 430 35.37 8.97 10.35
CA LEU A 430 36.70 9.22 9.79
C LEU A 430 37.56 9.86 10.87
N GLU A 431 38.73 9.29 11.12
CA GLU A 431 39.64 9.69 12.18
C GLU A 431 41.07 9.80 11.62
N SER A 432 41.93 10.61 12.25
CA SER A 432 43.36 10.58 11.96
C SER A 432 43.99 9.27 12.42
N ALA A 433 44.82 8.69 11.57
CA ALA A 433 45.62 7.54 11.96
C ALA A 433 46.79 7.96 12.86
N THR A 434 47.15 7.08 13.79
CA THR A 434 48.25 7.22 14.73
C THR A 434 49.32 6.18 14.43
N VAL A 435 50.52 6.36 15.00
CA VAL A 435 51.62 5.38 14.87
C VAL A 435 51.22 3.99 15.37
N ALA A 436 50.29 3.91 16.34
CA ALA A 436 49.77 2.63 16.84
C ALA A 436 48.90 1.88 15.81
N ASP A 437 48.36 2.57 14.80
CA ASP A 437 47.52 1.97 13.77
C ASP A 437 48.33 1.32 12.64
N ILE A 438 49.62 1.66 12.49
CA ILE A 438 50.49 1.22 11.37
C ILE A 438 50.39 -0.28 11.10
N PRO A 439 50.47 -1.19 12.11
CA PRO A 439 50.39 -2.62 11.84
C PRO A 439 49.08 -3.05 11.18
N VAL A 440 47.96 -2.40 11.50
CA VAL A 440 46.63 -2.69 10.94
C VAL A 440 46.50 -2.09 9.55
N LEU A 441 46.98 -0.85 9.35
CA LEU A 441 46.92 -0.17 8.05
C LEU A 441 47.76 -0.89 7.00
N ALA A 442 48.99 -1.29 7.35
CA ALA A 442 49.88 -2.04 6.48
C ALA A 442 49.26 -3.40 6.12
N LYS A 443 48.66 -4.09 7.09
CA LYS A 443 47.93 -5.35 6.85
C LYS A 443 46.76 -5.16 5.86
N ILE A 444 45.92 -4.14 6.06
CA ILE A 444 44.80 -3.84 5.14
C ILE A 444 45.32 -3.59 3.72
N PHE A 445 46.45 -2.91 3.57
CA PHE A 445 47.08 -2.69 2.26
C PHE A 445 47.53 -4.01 1.63
N THR A 446 48.32 -4.82 2.34
CA THR A 446 48.78 -6.13 1.83
C THR A 446 47.61 -7.01 1.40
N GLU A 447 46.52 -7.06 2.18
CA GLU A 447 45.33 -7.84 1.84
C GLU A 447 44.55 -7.26 0.65
N ALA A 448 44.43 -5.93 0.55
CA ALA A 448 43.70 -5.28 -0.53
C ALA A 448 44.39 -5.44 -1.90
N PHE A 449 45.72 -5.51 -1.92
CA PHE A 449 46.53 -5.63 -3.14
C PHE A 449 47.06 -7.04 -3.40
N ALA A 450 46.71 -8.03 -2.57
CA ALA A 450 47.18 -9.42 -2.72
C ALA A 450 46.88 -10.06 -4.09
N ASN A 451 45.83 -9.59 -4.79
CA ASN A 451 45.44 -10.08 -6.12
C ASN A 451 45.64 -9.03 -7.24
N ASP A 452 46.27 -7.89 -6.94
CA ASP A 452 46.60 -6.88 -7.94
C ASP A 452 47.79 -7.35 -8.77
N ARG A 453 47.57 -7.46 -10.09
CA ARG A 453 48.50 -8.11 -11.03
C ARG A 453 49.88 -7.47 -11.07
N ASP A 454 49.93 -6.15 -10.97
CA ASP A 454 51.18 -5.40 -11.02
C ASP A 454 51.95 -5.55 -9.69
N THR A 455 51.24 -5.40 -8.57
CA THR A 455 51.81 -5.61 -7.23
C THR A 455 52.34 -7.03 -7.07
N GLU A 456 51.55 -8.04 -7.44
CA GLU A 456 51.93 -9.46 -7.39
C GLU A 456 53.20 -9.74 -8.23
N LEU A 457 53.32 -9.13 -9.41
CA LEU A 457 54.48 -9.31 -10.28
C LEU A 457 55.77 -8.72 -9.70
N LYS A 458 55.68 -7.54 -9.07
CA LYS A 458 56.85 -6.85 -8.48
C LYS A 458 57.45 -7.57 -7.28
N TYR A 459 56.61 -8.25 -6.51
CA TYR A 459 57.01 -8.97 -5.30
C TYR A 459 57.16 -10.48 -5.52
N LEU A 460 57.09 -10.96 -6.76
CA LEU A 460 57.10 -12.38 -7.11
C LEU A 460 58.30 -13.17 -6.55
N HIS A 461 59.45 -12.51 -6.38
CA HIS A 461 60.69 -13.11 -5.86
C HIS A 461 61.12 -12.54 -4.50
N GLU A 462 60.27 -11.72 -3.88
CA GLU A 462 60.53 -11.15 -2.56
C GLU A 462 59.88 -12.02 -1.47
N ALA A 463 60.26 -11.79 -0.21
CA ALA A 463 59.63 -12.49 0.92
C ALA A 463 58.13 -12.12 1.02
N PRO A 464 57.24 -13.02 1.47
CA PRO A 464 55.82 -12.74 1.63
C PRO A 464 55.51 -11.49 2.47
N GLU A 465 56.40 -11.13 3.39
CA GLU A 465 56.31 -9.96 4.27
C GLU A 465 56.73 -8.65 3.58
N ALA A 466 57.40 -8.69 2.43
CA ALA A 466 57.97 -7.49 1.78
C ALA A 466 56.96 -6.37 1.49
N PRO A 467 55.72 -6.64 1.00
CA PRO A 467 54.71 -5.59 0.83
C PRO A 467 54.26 -4.95 2.16
N TYR A 468 54.23 -5.75 3.23
CA TYR A 468 53.87 -5.28 4.57
C TYR A 468 54.97 -4.40 5.16
N ASP A 469 56.23 -4.81 5.05
CA ASP A 469 57.38 -4.07 5.56
C ASP A 469 57.56 -2.74 4.83
N MET A 470 57.44 -2.76 3.49
CA MET A 470 57.47 -1.54 2.67
C MET A 470 56.36 -0.56 3.08
N MET A 471 55.13 -1.03 3.25
CA MET A 471 54.01 -0.15 3.61
C MET A 471 54.13 0.36 5.05
N SER A 472 54.63 -0.47 5.96
CA SER A 472 54.89 -0.05 7.35
C SER A 472 55.92 1.09 7.41
N GLY A 473 57.02 0.98 6.65
CA GLY A 473 58.02 2.04 6.55
C GLY A 473 57.48 3.31 5.90
N ALA A 474 56.69 3.19 4.83
CA ALA A 474 56.06 4.33 4.16
C ALA A 474 55.07 5.07 5.07
N LEU A 475 54.21 4.35 5.78
CA LEU A 475 53.28 4.92 6.76
C LEU A 475 54.02 5.64 7.89
N GLN A 476 55.12 5.07 8.39
CA GLN A 476 55.94 5.72 9.41
C GLN A 476 56.56 7.03 8.91
N HIS A 477 57.03 7.05 7.66
CA HIS A 477 57.53 8.27 7.02
C HIS A 477 56.44 9.32 6.85
N TRP A 478 55.27 8.96 6.31
CA TRP A 478 54.18 9.92 6.08
C TRP A 478 53.62 10.48 7.39
N MET A 479 53.40 9.62 8.40
CA MET A 479 52.90 10.05 9.72
C MET A 479 53.88 10.92 10.48
N SER A 480 55.18 10.91 10.14
CA SER A 480 56.16 11.85 10.72
C SER A 480 55.98 13.29 10.20
N ARG A 481 55.20 13.49 9.12
CA ARG A 481 54.97 14.79 8.47
C ARG A 481 53.46 15.03 8.26
N PRO A 482 52.65 15.11 9.33
CA PRO A 482 51.19 15.16 9.21
C PRO A 482 50.65 16.40 8.47
N SER A 483 51.39 17.52 8.45
CA SER A 483 51.04 18.72 7.66
C SER A 483 51.26 18.55 6.15
N LYS A 484 52.06 17.56 5.75
CA LYS A 484 52.35 17.25 4.34
C LYS A 484 51.61 16.01 3.86
N CYS A 485 51.50 15.00 4.73
CA CYS A 485 50.93 13.70 4.41
C CYS A 485 49.92 13.23 5.48
N PRO A 486 48.74 13.86 5.62
CA PRO A 486 47.77 13.39 6.60
C PRO A 486 47.20 12.03 6.20
N VAL A 487 47.19 11.12 7.16
CA VAL A 487 46.64 9.75 7.02
C VAL A 487 45.33 9.64 7.78
N LEU A 488 44.27 9.27 7.09
CA LEU A 488 42.93 9.08 7.65
C LEU A 488 42.53 7.63 7.63
N LYS A 489 41.79 7.20 8.65
CA LYS A 489 41.21 5.87 8.78
C LYS A 489 39.69 5.96 8.95
N ALA A 490 38.97 5.02 8.36
CA ALA A 490 37.54 4.84 8.58
C ALA A 490 37.32 3.77 9.66
N VAL A 491 36.57 4.09 10.71
CA VAL A 491 36.40 3.23 11.89
C VAL A 491 34.92 2.93 12.14
N ARG A 492 34.58 1.66 12.37
CA ARG A 492 33.25 1.23 12.82
C ARG A 492 33.39 0.31 14.02
N SER A 493 32.81 0.71 15.14
CA SER A 493 32.84 -0.09 16.38
C SER A 493 34.26 -0.51 16.81
N GLY A 494 35.27 0.34 16.55
CA GLY A 494 36.68 0.08 16.87
C GLY A 494 37.47 -0.69 15.80
N GLU A 495 36.83 -1.16 14.72
CA GLU A 495 37.49 -1.81 13.59
C GLU A 495 37.87 -0.79 12.51
N ILE A 496 39.12 -0.82 12.03
CA ILE A 496 39.57 -0.02 10.90
C ILE A 496 39.14 -0.70 9.59
N LEU A 497 38.26 -0.04 8.83
CA LEU A 497 37.68 -0.57 7.60
C LEU A 497 38.53 -0.26 6.36
N GLY A 498 39.30 0.83 6.41
CA GLY A 498 40.12 1.33 5.31
C GLY A 498 40.77 2.65 5.68
N TRP A 499 41.74 3.08 4.87
CA TRP A 499 42.51 4.29 5.11
C TRP A 499 43.00 4.95 3.82
N MET A 500 43.35 6.23 3.92
CA MET A 500 43.86 7.03 2.82
C MET A 500 44.90 8.03 3.32
N CYS A 501 46.04 8.09 2.64
CA CYS A 501 47.03 9.14 2.81
C CYS A 501 46.85 10.19 1.71
N TRP A 502 46.58 11.43 2.12
CA TRP A 502 46.60 12.59 1.25
C TRP A 502 47.99 13.22 1.28
N GLY A 503 48.34 13.96 0.23
CA GLY A 503 49.59 14.69 0.08
C GLY A 503 49.33 16.13 -0.34
N TYR A 504 50.09 17.06 0.23
CA TYR A 504 50.02 18.50 -0.06
C TYR A 504 51.29 18.94 -0.77
N SER A 505 51.16 19.48 -1.99
CA SER A 505 52.29 20.05 -2.72
C SER A 505 52.13 21.56 -2.94
N GLY A 506 53.24 22.28 -2.80
CA GLY A 506 53.28 23.75 -2.89
C GLY A 506 52.71 24.50 -1.67
N TYR A 507 52.19 23.80 -0.66
CA TYR A 507 51.73 24.33 0.63
C TYR A 507 51.62 23.24 1.71
N ASP A 508 51.24 23.61 2.93
CA ASP A 508 50.98 22.70 4.06
C ASP A 508 49.50 22.71 4.40
N ALA A 509 48.99 21.59 4.91
CA ALA A 509 47.67 21.54 5.53
C ALA A 509 47.62 22.48 6.74
N GLU A 510 46.60 23.34 6.85
CA GLU A 510 46.40 24.14 8.05
C GLU A 510 46.10 23.21 9.25
N ALA A 511 46.73 23.48 10.40
CA ALA A 511 46.57 22.69 11.61
C ALA A 511 45.19 22.89 12.23
N ASN A 512 44.17 22.25 11.66
CA ASN A 512 42.84 22.09 12.26
C ASN A 512 42.32 20.70 11.92
N ILE A 513 42.73 19.71 12.71
CA ILE A 513 42.03 18.43 12.80
C ILE A 513 41.54 18.28 14.25
N GLU A 514 40.60 19.13 14.62
CA GLU A 514 39.68 18.85 15.74
C GLU A 514 38.27 18.84 15.16
N ALA A 515 37.62 17.68 15.31
CA ALA A 515 36.21 17.37 15.16
C ALA A 515 35.38 18.22 14.17
N ALA A 516 34.98 17.60 13.05
CA ALA A 516 33.75 17.98 12.36
C ALA A 516 32.52 17.47 13.15
N GLU A 517 32.34 17.99 14.36
CA GLU A 517 31.05 18.06 15.03
C GLU A 517 30.75 19.55 15.27
N GLU A 518 29.48 19.93 15.05
CA GLU A 518 28.93 21.28 15.16
C GLU A 518 29.20 22.24 13.98
N ASN A 519 28.23 22.29 13.05
CA ASN A 519 27.55 23.55 12.76
C ASN A 519 26.20 23.31 12.04
N GLN A 520 25.17 23.11 12.86
CA GLN A 520 23.85 23.68 12.64
C GLN A 520 23.43 24.34 13.94
N THR A 521 23.62 25.66 14.07
CA THR A 521 22.67 26.54 14.75
C THR A 521 22.97 28.00 14.42
N GLU A 522 21.87 28.74 14.21
CA GLU A 522 21.70 30.20 14.15
C GLU A 522 21.87 30.94 12.81
N GLU A 523 20.70 31.29 12.24
CA GLU A 523 20.49 32.57 11.56
C GLU A 523 20.82 33.73 12.53
N SER A 524 21.68 34.66 12.13
CA SER A 524 21.36 36.10 12.00
C SER A 524 22.61 37.01 11.88
N GLU A 525 22.54 37.86 10.86
CA GLU A 525 23.15 39.20 10.71
C GLU A 525 24.65 39.42 10.38
N PRO A 526 24.95 40.50 9.62
CA PRO A 526 26.14 40.61 8.79
C PRO A 526 27.30 41.31 9.51
N ARG A 527 28.52 40.78 9.40
CA ARG A 527 29.73 41.46 9.90
C ARG A 527 30.70 41.81 8.77
N VAL A 528 30.53 43.04 8.30
CA VAL A 528 31.55 44.09 8.10
C VAL A 528 32.98 43.62 7.80
N ARG A 529 33.40 43.87 6.55
CA ARG A 529 34.81 43.95 6.12
C ARG A 529 35.64 44.82 7.07
N LYS A 530 36.73 44.28 7.60
CA LYS A 530 37.89 45.08 8.04
C LYS A 530 39.15 44.59 7.35
N ASN A 531 39.59 45.38 6.39
CA ASN A 531 40.97 45.43 5.92
C ASN A 531 41.90 45.67 7.11
N ILE A 532 42.92 44.83 7.26
CA ILE A 532 44.23 45.27 7.76
C ILE A 532 45.28 44.78 6.77
N ARG A 533 45.99 45.75 6.22
CA ARG A 533 47.09 45.65 5.27
C ARG A 533 48.41 45.60 6.07
N ALA A 534 49.32 44.76 5.58
CA ALA A 534 50.76 44.99 5.39
C ALA A 534 51.71 45.17 6.60
N GLY A 535 52.86 44.49 6.46
CA GLY A 535 54.15 44.70 7.15
C GLY A 535 54.97 43.40 7.08
N ALA A 536 55.60 43.03 5.96
CA ALA A 536 56.94 43.43 5.52
C ALA A 536 58.00 43.36 6.64
N TYR A 537 59.00 42.48 6.51
CA TYR A 537 60.45 42.76 6.63
C TYR A 537 61.29 41.54 6.16
N TYR A 538 62.50 41.85 5.71
CA TYR A 538 63.44 41.09 4.88
C TYR A 538 64.37 40.14 5.67
N GLU A 539 65.08 39.27 4.93
CA GLU A 539 66.48 38.78 5.06
C GLU A 539 66.59 37.25 4.87
N THR A 540 66.97 36.77 3.67
CA THR A 540 68.32 36.49 3.13
C THR A 540 69.01 35.24 3.68
N SER A 541 69.28 34.32 2.75
CA SER A 541 70.39 33.36 2.63
C SER A 541 70.97 32.70 3.87
N GLU A 542 71.13 31.38 3.83
CA GLU A 542 72.47 30.77 3.74
C GLU A 542 72.44 29.28 3.41
N LYS A 543 73.52 28.86 2.75
CA LYS A 543 73.89 27.49 2.43
C LYS A 543 74.69 26.90 3.60
N ASP A 544 74.78 25.57 3.53
CA ASP A 544 75.93 24.73 3.90
C ASP A 544 75.95 23.95 5.22
N ASP A 545 76.49 22.74 5.02
CA ASP A 545 77.25 21.86 5.91
C ASP A 545 76.55 20.74 6.74
N THR A 546 76.58 19.57 6.09
CA THR A 546 76.79 18.20 6.60
C THR A 546 77.53 18.06 7.94
N PRO A 547 77.32 16.95 8.68
CA PRO A 547 78.35 15.91 8.65
C PRO A 547 77.83 14.47 8.57
N ALA A 548 78.69 13.65 8.00
CA ALA A 548 78.58 12.20 7.85
C ALA A 548 78.32 11.46 9.17
N ILE A 549 77.51 10.40 9.09
CA ILE A 549 77.54 9.29 10.04
C ILE A 549 77.97 8.05 9.27
N GLU A 550 78.91 7.36 9.89
CA GLU A 550 79.73 6.27 9.40
C GLU A 550 78.92 5.08 8.88
N GLN A 551 79.45 4.50 7.80
CA GLN A 551 79.06 3.21 7.27
C GLN A 551 79.37 2.12 8.30
N ASP A 552 78.35 1.41 8.75
CA ASP A 552 78.51 0.06 9.31
C ASP A 552 78.15 -0.97 8.23
N GLU A 553 78.93 -2.04 8.22
CA GLU A 553 79.15 -2.95 7.10
C GLU A 553 77.89 -3.64 6.56
N ALA A 554 77.70 -3.51 5.25
CA ALA A 554 76.72 -4.26 4.49
C ALA A 554 77.05 -5.76 4.50
N THR A 555 76.12 -6.58 5.00
CA THR A 555 75.87 -7.89 4.36
C THR A 555 75.19 -7.61 3.03
N THR A 556 75.93 -7.70 1.92
CA THR A 556 75.38 -7.68 0.56
C THR A 556 74.41 -8.86 0.41
N ALA A 557 73.11 -8.59 0.56
CA ALA A 557 72.08 -9.43 -0.02
C ALA A 557 72.25 -9.37 -1.54
N VAL A 558 72.37 -10.53 -2.18
CA VAL A 558 72.36 -10.64 -3.63
C VAL A 558 70.92 -10.30 -4.07
N ASP A 559 70.75 -9.18 -4.75
CA ASP A 559 69.49 -8.81 -5.38
C ASP A 559 69.24 -9.71 -6.60
N ASP A 560 68.59 -10.85 -6.34
CA ASP A 560 68.19 -11.88 -7.32
C ASP A 560 66.94 -11.47 -8.14
N THR A 561 66.49 -10.21 -8.07
CA THR A 561 65.34 -9.74 -8.86
C THR A 561 65.64 -9.86 -10.36
N PRO A 562 64.81 -10.56 -11.16
CA PRO A 562 65.02 -10.68 -12.60
C PRO A 562 65.09 -9.32 -13.32
N GLU A 563 66.01 -9.19 -14.28
CA GLU A 563 66.21 -7.96 -15.08
C GLU A 563 64.93 -7.42 -15.71
N LYS A 564 64.00 -8.30 -16.09
CA LYS A 564 62.70 -7.88 -16.64
C LYS A 564 61.81 -7.13 -15.63
N ILE A 565 61.82 -7.55 -14.38
CA ILE A 565 61.09 -6.89 -13.29
C ILE A 565 61.79 -5.56 -12.94
N LYS A 566 63.13 -5.51 -13.02
CA LYS A 566 63.89 -4.26 -12.90
C LYS A 566 63.52 -3.26 -14.01
N CYS A 567 63.33 -3.72 -15.25
CA CYS A 567 62.83 -2.89 -16.35
C CYS A 567 61.41 -2.36 -16.10
N LEU A 568 60.51 -3.16 -15.54
CA LEU A 568 59.16 -2.73 -15.15
C LEU A 568 59.23 -1.62 -14.09
N LYS A 569 59.99 -1.85 -13.00
CA LYS A 569 60.24 -0.85 -11.95
C LYS A 569 60.84 0.44 -12.55
N ALA A 570 61.80 0.33 -13.47
CA ALA A 570 62.43 1.49 -14.11
C ALA A 570 61.51 2.28 -15.08
N ILE A 571 60.52 1.65 -15.70
CA ILE A 571 59.51 2.34 -16.52
C ILE A 571 58.61 3.19 -15.64
N GLU A 572 58.19 2.64 -14.51
CA GLU A 572 57.40 3.38 -13.51
C GLU A 572 58.22 4.46 -12.81
N ASP A 573 59.52 4.23 -12.58
CA ASP A 573 60.41 5.25 -12.03
C ASP A 573 60.54 6.44 -12.99
N LYS A 574 60.57 6.21 -14.32
CA LYS A 574 60.53 7.29 -15.32
C LYS A 574 59.20 8.04 -15.35
N GLU A 575 58.13 7.42 -14.87
CA GLU A 575 56.85 8.11 -14.73
C GLU A 575 56.81 9.03 -13.50
N ASN A 576 57.71 8.85 -12.53
CA ASN A 576 57.88 9.80 -11.44
C ASN A 576 58.28 11.19 -11.94
N ASP A 577 58.99 11.32 -13.07
CA ASP A 577 59.33 12.62 -13.68
C ASP A 577 58.06 13.41 -14.04
N TYR A 578 57.02 12.72 -14.53
CA TYR A 578 55.72 13.34 -14.83
C TYR A 578 54.94 13.67 -13.56
N TRP A 579 55.06 12.83 -12.54
CA TRP A 579 54.47 13.09 -11.23
C TRP A 579 55.10 14.32 -10.57
N ASP A 580 56.42 14.47 -10.67
CA ASP A 580 57.16 15.65 -10.19
C ASP A 580 56.75 16.93 -10.91
N GLU A 581 56.43 16.86 -12.21
CA GLU A 581 55.86 18.01 -12.95
C GLU A 581 54.49 18.41 -12.38
N ILE A 582 53.59 17.45 -12.12
CA ILE A 582 52.29 17.71 -11.49
C ILE A 582 52.48 18.30 -10.08
N LEU A 583 53.38 17.72 -9.30
CA LEU A 583 53.66 18.12 -7.93
C LEU A 583 54.47 19.42 -7.83
N SER A 584 55.04 19.94 -8.92
CA SER A 584 55.69 21.26 -8.92
C SER A 584 54.71 22.44 -8.76
N HIS A 585 53.40 22.19 -8.81
CA HIS A 585 52.32 23.18 -8.66
C HIS A 585 51.53 22.98 -7.36
N LYS A 586 50.84 24.04 -6.90
CA LYS A 586 49.96 23.98 -5.73
C LYS A 586 48.79 23.00 -5.98
N CYS A 587 48.81 21.83 -5.35
CA CYS A 587 47.78 20.81 -5.51
C CYS A 587 47.68 19.86 -4.30
N MET A 588 46.58 19.11 -4.24
CA MET A 588 46.47 17.93 -3.38
C MET A 588 46.56 16.67 -4.22
N PHE A 589 47.03 15.58 -3.63
CA PHE A 589 47.09 14.30 -4.30
C PHE A 589 46.90 13.13 -3.34
N ILE A 590 46.45 12.00 -3.85
CA ILE A 590 46.32 10.77 -3.07
C ILE A 590 47.65 10.03 -3.15
N VAL A 591 48.33 9.88 -2.02
CA VAL A 591 49.63 9.21 -1.89
C VAL A 591 49.43 7.70 -1.90
N ALA A 592 48.49 7.21 -1.09
CA ALA A 592 48.14 5.80 -1.00
C ALA A 592 46.72 5.64 -0.43
N THR A 593 46.06 4.54 -0.77
CA THR A 593 44.76 4.19 -0.21
C THR A 593 44.56 2.69 -0.18
N ALA A 594 43.88 2.18 0.84
CA ALA A 594 43.45 0.80 0.91
C ALA A 594 42.12 0.68 1.66
N VAL A 595 41.24 -0.19 1.17
CA VAL A 595 40.01 -0.58 1.86
C VAL A 595 40.05 -2.09 2.04
N SER A 596 39.80 -2.55 3.27
CA SER A 596 39.79 -3.97 3.59
C SER A 596 38.89 -4.73 2.61
N PRO A 597 39.33 -5.89 2.06
CA PRO A 597 38.54 -6.65 1.08
C PRO A 597 37.10 -6.95 1.52
N SER A 598 36.86 -7.19 2.82
CA SER A 598 35.54 -7.45 3.39
C SER A 598 34.62 -6.21 3.43
N HIS A 599 35.18 -5.02 3.20
CA HIS A 599 34.50 -3.71 3.30
C HIS A 599 34.50 -2.90 2.00
N GLN A 600 35.04 -3.46 0.91
CA GLN A 600 34.95 -2.84 -0.42
C GLN A 600 33.50 -2.75 -0.89
N GLY A 601 33.17 -1.69 -1.65
CA GLY A 601 31.81 -1.44 -2.13
C GLY A 601 30.82 -0.87 -1.10
N GLN A 602 31.21 -0.73 0.17
CA GLN A 602 30.35 -0.22 1.25
C GLN A 602 30.46 1.30 1.48
N GLY A 603 31.05 2.04 0.53
CA GLY A 603 31.18 3.50 0.60
C GLY A 603 32.37 4.03 1.41
N VAL A 604 33.19 3.16 2.02
CA VAL A 604 34.42 3.53 2.79
C VAL A 604 35.39 4.36 1.95
N GLY A 605 35.82 3.83 0.80
CA GLY A 605 36.74 4.56 -0.09
C GLY A 605 36.16 5.89 -0.57
N SER A 606 34.87 5.93 -0.91
CA SER A 606 34.21 7.19 -1.32
C SER A 606 34.10 8.22 -0.20
N ALA A 607 34.04 7.82 1.07
CA ALA A 607 34.06 8.76 2.19
C ALA A 607 35.46 9.36 2.39
N LEU A 608 36.51 8.52 2.34
CA LEU A 608 37.92 8.96 2.44
C LEU A 608 38.30 9.90 1.28
N ILE A 609 37.84 9.62 0.06
CA ILE A 609 38.03 10.51 -1.09
C ILE A 609 37.32 11.85 -0.87
N ARG A 610 36.04 11.81 -0.46
CA ARG A 610 35.23 13.02 -0.29
C ARG A 610 35.80 13.98 0.74
N TRP A 611 36.37 13.47 1.83
CA TRP A 611 37.05 14.29 2.82
C TRP A 611 38.13 15.17 2.18
N GLY A 612 39.06 14.57 1.44
CA GLY A 612 40.18 15.34 0.85
C GLY A 612 39.76 16.20 -0.33
N THR A 613 38.76 15.77 -1.12
CA THR A 613 38.23 16.62 -2.18
C THR A 613 37.47 17.84 -1.66
N ALA A 614 36.81 17.73 -0.50
CA ALA A 614 36.17 18.87 0.14
C ALA A 614 37.22 19.87 0.65
N GLN A 615 38.31 19.37 1.22
CA GLN A 615 39.45 20.22 1.60
C GLN A 615 40.08 20.91 0.39
N ALA A 616 40.28 20.19 -0.72
CA ALA A 616 40.80 20.79 -1.95
C ALA A 616 39.84 21.84 -2.57
N ASP A 617 38.53 21.66 -2.42
CA ASP A 617 37.54 22.66 -2.84
C ASP A 617 37.66 23.94 -1.97
N LEU A 618 37.88 23.80 -0.65
CA LEU A 618 38.14 24.93 0.25
C LEU A 618 39.46 25.64 -0.07
N ASP A 619 40.51 24.88 -0.39
CA ASP A 619 41.84 25.41 -0.71
C ASP A 619 41.95 25.93 -2.16
N GLU A 620 40.89 25.76 -2.94
CA GLU A 620 40.76 26.10 -4.36
C GLU A 620 41.85 25.45 -5.25
N VAL A 621 42.22 24.20 -4.94
CA VAL A 621 43.27 23.46 -5.66
C VAL A 621 42.75 22.22 -6.38
N SER A 622 43.44 21.79 -7.44
CA SER A 622 43.14 20.51 -8.08
C SER A 622 43.61 19.32 -7.24
N CYS A 623 42.86 18.21 -7.30
CA CYS A 623 43.30 16.92 -6.77
C CYS A 623 43.84 16.02 -7.88
N TRP A 624 44.89 15.27 -7.57
CA TRP A 624 45.48 14.27 -8.46
C TRP A 624 45.54 12.88 -7.82
N VAL A 625 45.43 11.83 -8.63
CA VAL A 625 45.67 10.45 -8.19
C VAL A 625 46.27 9.63 -9.33
N HIS A 626 47.24 8.80 -8.97
CA HIS A 626 47.74 7.73 -9.81
C HIS A 626 47.01 6.44 -9.42
N SER A 627 46.08 6.00 -10.25
CA SER A 627 45.18 4.88 -9.94
C SER A 627 45.63 3.59 -10.62
N SER A 628 45.60 2.50 -9.86
CA SER A 628 45.61 1.13 -10.36
C SER A 628 44.41 0.83 -11.27
N ASP A 629 44.52 -0.25 -12.05
CA ASP A 629 43.45 -0.70 -12.94
C ASP A 629 42.19 -1.16 -12.18
N SER A 630 42.35 -1.61 -10.94
CA SER A 630 41.26 -2.03 -10.06
C SER A 630 40.55 -0.86 -9.36
N GLY A 631 41.25 0.26 -9.13
CA GLY A 631 40.77 1.37 -8.28
C GLY A 631 40.05 2.52 -9.00
N TRP A 632 40.24 2.69 -10.30
CA TRP A 632 39.94 3.98 -10.99
C TRP A 632 38.46 4.40 -10.97
N LYS A 633 37.53 3.44 -10.99
CA LYS A 633 36.08 3.71 -10.93
C LYS A 633 35.66 4.40 -9.63
N ALA A 634 36.38 4.15 -8.52
CA ALA A 634 36.10 4.81 -7.25
C ALA A 634 36.42 6.31 -7.33
N PHE A 635 37.49 6.68 -8.03
CA PHE A 635 37.87 8.09 -8.24
C PHE A 635 36.95 8.76 -9.26
N GLU A 636 36.60 8.08 -10.37
CA GLU A 636 35.66 8.61 -11.37
C GLU A 636 34.31 9.00 -10.75
N LYS A 637 33.75 8.13 -9.90
CA LYS A 637 32.50 8.40 -9.16
C LYS A 637 32.58 9.65 -8.28
N ASN A 638 33.77 10.05 -7.85
CA ASN A 638 34.02 11.23 -7.02
C ASN A 638 34.53 12.44 -7.83
N GLY A 639 34.34 12.43 -9.16
CA GLY A 639 34.58 13.59 -10.02
C GLY A 639 36.00 13.70 -10.59
N PHE A 640 36.86 12.71 -10.37
CA PHE A 640 38.15 12.63 -11.06
C PHE A 640 37.94 12.21 -12.52
N LYS A 641 38.70 12.80 -13.43
CA LYS A 641 38.68 12.49 -14.86
C LYS A 641 40.06 12.00 -15.29
N GLU A 642 40.10 10.98 -16.14
CA GLU A 642 41.35 10.50 -16.75
C GLU A 642 42.00 11.64 -17.55
N HIS A 643 43.24 11.96 -17.18
CA HIS A 643 44.06 12.98 -17.83
C HIS A 643 45.12 12.32 -18.73
N ARG A 644 45.71 11.22 -18.26
CA ARG A 644 46.70 10.40 -18.97
C ARG A 644 46.59 8.95 -18.50
N ARG A 645 47.01 7.99 -19.33
CA ARG A 645 47.17 6.58 -18.94
C ARG A 645 48.49 6.02 -19.44
N LEU A 646 49.02 5.05 -18.70
CA LEU A 646 50.13 4.19 -19.08
C LEU A 646 49.58 2.77 -19.23
N GLU A 647 49.81 2.16 -20.39
CA GLU A 647 49.38 0.80 -20.69
C GLU A 647 50.61 -0.11 -20.73
N LEU A 648 50.58 -1.19 -19.94
CA LEU A 648 51.67 -2.15 -19.83
C LEU A 648 51.15 -3.54 -20.18
N GLU A 649 51.88 -4.27 -21.02
CA GLU A 649 51.66 -5.70 -21.23
C GLU A 649 52.55 -6.47 -20.24
N LEU A 650 51.99 -6.84 -19.08
CA LEU A 650 52.76 -7.41 -17.97
C LEU A 650 53.44 -8.73 -18.34
N ASP A 651 52.91 -9.46 -19.33
CA ASP A 651 53.52 -10.68 -19.88
C ASP A 651 54.92 -10.44 -20.46
N GLU A 652 55.26 -9.22 -20.89
CA GLU A 652 56.59 -8.89 -21.40
C GLU A 652 57.65 -8.88 -20.28
N TYR A 653 57.22 -8.52 -19.07
CA TYR A 653 58.05 -8.31 -17.89
C TYR A 653 58.06 -9.50 -16.93
N ALA A 654 57.11 -10.42 -17.08
CA ALA A 654 57.08 -11.65 -16.31
C ALA A 654 58.15 -12.66 -16.75
N ASP A 655 58.73 -13.34 -15.77
CA ASP A 655 59.66 -14.45 -15.95
C ASP A 655 59.02 -15.83 -15.69
N LYS A 656 57.81 -15.86 -15.12
CA LYS A 656 56.98 -17.06 -14.89
C LYS A 656 55.50 -16.77 -15.17
N PRO A 657 54.70 -17.77 -15.57
CA PRO A 657 53.25 -17.59 -15.73
C PRO A 657 52.58 -17.28 -14.38
N ARG A 658 51.49 -16.51 -14.41
CA ARG A 658 50.74 -16.15 -13.20
C ARG A 658 50.07 -17.37 -12.58
N GLU A 659 50.14 -17.51 -11.26
CA GLU A 659 49.47 -18.60 -10.55
C GLU A 659 47.95 -18.35 -10.47
N GLY A 660 47.16 -19.30 -10.98
CA GLY A 660 45.70 -19.18 -11.08
C GLY A 660 45.21 -18.49 -12.37
N GLY A 661 44.16 -19.05 -12.99
CA GLY A 661 43.60 -18.54 -14.25
C GLY A 661 44.19 -19.19 -15.52
N ASP A 662 44.28 -18.42 -16.61
CA ASP A 662 44.79 -18.85 -17.93
C ASP A 662 46.32 -18.75 -18.08
N GLY A 663 47.03 -18.47 -16.97
CA GLY A 663 48.49 -18.40 -16.89
C GLY A 663 49.10 -17.11 -17.43
N LYS A 664 48.29 -16.10 -17.79
CA LYS A 664 48.75 -14.82 -18.32
C LYS A 664 48.64 -13.69 -17.29
N TRP A 665 49.57 -12.75 -17.35
CA TRP A 665 49.54 -11.49 -16.60
C TRP A 665 48.70 -10.44 -17.35
N GLY A 666 48.80 -10.39 -18.67
CA GLY A 666 47.99 -9.55 -19.55
C GLY A 666 48.18 -8.05 -19.39
N LYS A 667 47.32 -7.29 -20.07
CA LYS A 667 47.34 -5.83 -20.07
C LYS A 667 46.95 -5.22 -18.71
N TYR A 668 47.72 -4.26 -18.24
CA TYR A 668 47.49 -3.45 -17.04
C TYR A 668 47.50 -1.96 -17.42
N ILE A 669 46.59 -1.18 -16.83
CA ILE A 669 46.44 0.24 -17.15
C ILE A 669 46.51 1.09 -15.89
N PHE A 670 47.56 1.88 -15.81
CA PHE A 670 47.71 2.94 -14.84
C PHE A 670 47.05 4.22 -15.36
N ARG A 671 46.28 4.92 -14.50
CA ARG A 671 45.56 6.13 -14.87
C ARG A 671 45.95 7.30 -13.98
N TYR A 672 46.40 8.38 -14.61
CA TYR A 672 46.53 9.68 -13.99
C TYR A 672 45.21 10.40 -14.09
N MET A 673 44.59 10.67 -12.94
CA MET A 673 43.29 11.30 -12.90
C MET A 673 43.34 12.62 -12.16
N GLN A 674 42.64 13.62 -12.70
CA GLN A 674 42.55 14.96 -12.14
C GLN A 674 41.11 15.29 -11.77
N ARG A 675 40.90 15.89 -10.61
CA ARG A 675 39.65 16.57 -10.24
C ARG A 675 39.93 18.06 -10.06
N LYS A 676 39.19 18.91 -10.77
CA LYS A 676 39.23 20.37 -10.58
C LYS A 676 38.38 20.76 -9.37
N PRO A 677 38.74 21.83 -8.63
CA PRO A 677 37.95 22.29 -7.50
C PRO A 677 36.58 22.79 -7.97
N HIS A 678 35.55 22.59 -7.14
CA HIS A 678 34.23 23.18 -7.36
C HIS A 678 34.22 24.61 -6.83
N VAL A 679 34.44 25.58 -7.71
CA VAL A 679 34.30 26.99 -7.36
C VAL A 679 32.81 27.29 -7.26
N GLY A 680 32.29 27.45 -6.05
CA GLY A 680 30.92 27.91 -5.83
C GLY A 680 30.74 29.29 -6.44
N VAL A 681 29.86 29.42 -7.43
CA VAL A 681 29.28 30.73 -7.77
C VAL A 681 28.38 31.06 -6.59
N SER A 682 28.90 31.90 -5.68
CA SER A 682 28.19 32.43 -4.51
C SER A 682 26.88 33.11 -4.89
#